data_AF-A0A957TI67-F1
#
_entry.id   AF-A0A957TI67-F1
#
_cell.length_a   1.000
_cell.length_b   1.000
_cell.length_c   1.000
_cell.angle_alpha   90.00
_cell.angle_beta   90.00
_cell.angle_gamma   90.00
#
_symmetry.space_group_name_H-M   'P 1'
#
loop_
_entity.id
_entity.type
_entity.pdbx_description
1 polymer ?
#
loop_
_entity_poly.entity_id
_entity_poly.type
_entity_poly.pdbx_seq_one_letter_code
_entity_poly.pdbx_strand_id
1 'polypeptide(L)'
;MPDNKISQPLHLQLLGSPRQSIGDNEIANFRTTKTQALLYYLAVTGNMHRRASLAALFWPDTSEANASNSLRTALSSLRTLLPDQLIVERQSAAINANHIWLDTQQFLRLLQETDDSALTIQQRQTAVSLYSDEFLAGFHVDDAPEFEHWATTKREYFQQILIQALMDLARLHAESHDPTASLTTLSRLLALAPGNEAAQRLMMQLLAKTGQRTTAILQFDALRHYLAEELGVDPEPETAELHAQLLEGNSVGELSEASAMTTHCAPLSPQSQPGWDQRIDWGDMPGRVPFYGRIDQLTELTNRLVHERAAMVVVSGMGGVGKTALTAELMYRLAEAPAAQISFTQIIWRSLINAPPLIALLDDWLRAIVPLTEHLPEELDAKLEWLFAELGKRRVLLVLDNLESIMATGEDAGELRAGFEPYRRLLERMAHGHHQGCLLITTRVIPRGIRRLVADYGHVWHLPLAGLAQDEGTVLLRQAAIKGAPSALHELIGHYSGNPLALKLVVATVNELYAGNIETFLREGALIFDDVRSVLDQQFDRLSELARDLWIWLAIQRQPVAFENVGQQLVVPATRRTLLEAIRSLRRASLLVELTPEKSATALDDAPSTRLALHNVVMEYLTDHILSTCQAELQNGQANYLHRYALRMANAPEHIQKLQTQLFLAPLAQWLVSHEGSDGALRRLRNLLDFARQDSALAKGYMGTNVMHLMLQLSSTLQSENFAGLSLRQADLRAASLIDVDLRNTDLSSARFADSFGIVTSVAVSPDGQFLAAGAGRSLMVWRLQTLQLTMAFAEHSRNIAQIAFAPDGRHLASADFEGIILVWDLLAGKLVNRFKSHVGDLLTIAFSPDGETLVGGGYNGHIGLWKWHQAEVLGTLEPAARILALAFAPTGELLANVGYFGEIQAWDIHTQQLIYSLRNENPVYVTHATLAAGHSFIWSHQGDFIIAWDQSKRSVSFVLRGSKSWIDTLTLSPDEEQIAGADADGTI
;
A
#
# COMPACT_ATOMS: atom_id res chain seq x y z
N MET A 1 -27.41 7.21 -48.91
CA MET A 1 -26.62 5.97 -48.92
C MET A 1 -25.15 6.36 -49.03
N PRO A 2 -24.40 6.45 -47.92
CA PRO A 2 -22.95 6.32 -47.99
C PRO A 2 -22.59 4.82 -48.04
N ASP A 3 -21.61 4.49 -48.87
CA ASP A 3 -21.15 3.13 -49.15
C ASP A 3 -20.83 2.34 -47.87
N ASN A 4 -21.55 1.23 -47.67
CA ASN A 4 -21.20 0.19 -46.71
C ASN A 4 -19.91 -0.50 -47.19
N LYS A 5 -18.75 0.11 -46.93
CA LYS A 5 -17.49 -0.63 -46.92
C LYS A 5 -17.59 -1.61 -45.76
N ILE A 6 -17.77 -2.89 -46.07
CA ILE A 6 -17.64 -3.97 -45.08
C ILE A 6 -16.20 -3.91 -44.57
N SER A 7 -16.00 -3.34 -43.38
CA SER A 7 -14.70 -3.26 -42.72
C SER A 7 -14.19 -4.68 -42.48
N GLN A 8 -13.05 -5.02 -43.07
CA GLN A 8 -12.44 -6.34 -42.93
C GLN A 8 -11.99 -6.55 -41.46
N PRO A 9 -12.21 -7.75 -40.88
CA PRO A 9 -11.82 -8.03 -39.51
C PRO A 9 -10.29 -8.08 -39.38
N LEU A 10 -9.79 -7.59 -38.24
CA LEU A 10 -8.40 -7.75 -37.82
C LEU A 10 -8.21 -9.17 -37.30
N HIS A 11 -7.36 -9.96 -37.95
CA HIS A 11 -6.96 -11.29 -37.50
C HIS A 11 -5.67 -11.20 -36.68
N LEU A 12 -5.70 -11.74 -35.46
CA LEU A 12 -4.56 -11.82 -34.56
C LEU A 12 -4.34 -13.26 -34.13
N GLN A 13 -3.13 -13.76 -34.39
CA GLN A 13 -2.62 -15.02 -33.86
C GLN A 13 -1.59 -14.70 -32.79
N LEU A 14 -1.86 -15.03 -31.53
CA LEU A 14 -1.03 -14.73 -30.37
C LEU A 14 -0.65 -15.98 -29.55
N LEU A 15 -1.25 -17.15 -29.81
CA LEU A 15 -0.88 -18.43 -29.19
C LEU A 15 0.32 -19.08 -29.93
N GLY A 16 1.42 -18.33 -29.95
CA GLY A 16 2.65 -18.63 -30.63
C GLY A 16 3.36 -17.35 -31.06
N SER A 17 4.22 -17.44 -32.08
CA SER A 17 4.85 -16.24 -32.66
C SER A 17 3.77 -15.31 -33.23
N PRO A 18 3.69 -14.05 -32.76
CA PRO A 18 2.51 -13.25 -33.01
C PRO A 18 2.41 -12.81 -34.47
N ARG A 19 1.21 -12.96 -35.06
CA ARG A 19 0.89 -12.53 -36.43
C ARG A 19 -0.38 -11.69 -36.47
N GLN A 20 -0.41 -10.72 -37.37
CA GLN A 20 -1.51 -9.78 -37.53
C GLN A 20 -1.81 -9.51 -38.99
N SER A 21 -3.07 -9.60 -39.39
CA SER A 21 -3.52 -9.29 -40.75
C SER A 21 -4.90 -8.64 -40.77
N ILE A 22 -5.20 -7.89 -41.82
CA ILE A 22 -6.56 -7.42 -42.14
C ILE A 22 -6.92 -8.00 -43.50
N GLY A 23 -7.92 -8.88 -43.52
CA GLY A 23 -8.16 -9.73 -44.70
C GLY A 23 -6.91 -10.55 -45.03
N ASP A 24 -6.49 -10.51 -46.29
CA ASP A 24 -5.31 -11.25 -46.80
C ASP A 24 -3.98 -10.46 -46.65
N ASN A 25 -4.00 -9.26 -46.07
CA ASN A 25 -2.82 -8.40 -45.97
C ASN A 25 -2.21 -8.44 -44.55
N GLU A 26 -0.95 -8.86 -44.45
CA GLU A 26 -0.20 -8.85 -43.20
C GLU A 26 0.23 -7.43 -42.78
N ILE A 27 0.12 -7.10 -41.50
CA ILE A 27 0.55 -5.81 -40.95
C ILE A 27 1.94 -5.97 -40.34
N ALA A 28 2.99 -5.62 -41.10
CA ALA A 28 4.37 -5.71 -40.62
C ALA A 28 4.98 -4.36 -40.17
N ASN A 29 4.41 -3.23 -40.59
CA ASN A 29 5.04 -1.90 -40.47
C ASN A 29 4.63 -1.14 -39.20
N PHE A 30 4.88 -1.71 -38.01
CA PHE A 30 4.72 -0.96 -36.76
C PHE A 30 5.87 0.02 -36.56
N ARG A 31 5.56 1.24 -36.13
CA ARG A 31 6.57 2.29 -35.90
C ARG A 31 7.52 1.96 -34.75
N THR A 32 7.05 1.22 -33.75
CA THR A 32 7.82 0.76 -32.59
C THR A 32 7.25 -0.57 -32.09
N THR A 33 8.07 -1.38 -31.41
CA THR A 33 7.65 -2.63 -30.75
C THR A 33 6.56 -2.37 -29.70
N LYS A 34 6.63 -1.23 -28.98
CA LYS A 34 5.58 -0.78 -28.04
C LYS A 34 4.23 -0.51 -28.70
N THR A 35 4.22 -0.03 -29.94
CA THR A 35 2.97 0.18 -30.70
C THR A 35 2.31 -1.15 -31.05
N GLN A 36 3.12 -2.15 -31.40
CA GLN A 36 2.66 -3.51 -31.66
C GLN A 36 2.19 -4.21 -30.37
N ALA A 37 2.92 -4.03 -29.27
CA ALA A 37 2.55 -4.53 -27.96
C ALA A 37 1.24 -3.92 -27.44
N LEU A 38 1.04 -2.62 -27.65
CA LEU A 38 -0.22 -1.91 -27.34
C LEU A 38 -1.41 -2.50 -28.11
N LEU A 39 -1.24 -2.87 -29.37
CA LEU A 39 -2.26 -3.55 -30.16
C LEU A 39 -2.65 -4.90 -29.53
N TYR A 40 -1.66 -5.75 -29.23
CA TYR A 40 -1.93 -7.06 -28.62
C TYR A 40 -2.58 -6.92 -27.24
N TYR A 41 -2.12 -5.98 -26.42
CA TYR A 41 -2.69 -5.70 -25.12
C TYR A 41 -4.16 -5.29 -25.22
N LEU A 42 -4.49 -4.32 -26.08
CA LEU A 42 -5.87 -3.86 -26.27
C LEU A 42 -6.76 -4.96 -26.86
N ALA A 43 -6.22 -5.81 -27.73
CA ALA A 43 -6.97 -6.88 -28.39
C ALA A 43 -7.34 -8.01 -27.42
N VAL A 44 -6.40 -8.42 -26.56
CA VAL A 44 -6.60 -9.49 -25.59
C VAL A 44 -7.44 -9.04 -24.40
N THR A 45 -7.31 -7.78 -23.98
CA THR A 45 -8.09 -7.24 -22.86
C THR A 45 -9.51 -6.85 -23.26
N GLY A 46 -9.75 -6.46 -24.51
CA GLY A 46 -11.08 -6.21 -25.08
C GLY A 46 -11.89 -5.06 -24.45
N ASN A 47 -11.34 -4.39 -23.43
CA ASN A 47 -12.00 -3.37 -22.63
C ASN A 47 -11.51 -1.96 -22.97
N MET A 48 -12.26 -0.96 -22.53
CA MET A 48 -11.86 0.44 -22.66
C MET A 48 -10.87 0.84 -21.57
N HIS A 49 -9.69 1.31 -21.97
CA HIS A 49 -8.60 1.67 -21.07
C HIS A 49 -8.38 3.16 -21.01
N ARG A 50 -8.05 3.69 -19.82
CA ARG A 50 -7.62 5.08 -19.66
C ARG A 50 -6.25 5.27 -20.30
N ARG A 51 -6.07 6.38 -21.01
CA ARG A 51 -4.80 6.74 -21.65
C ARG A 51 -3.67 6.92 -20.63
N ALA A 52 -3.95 7.48 -19.45
CA ALA A 52 -2.93 7.58 -18.39
C ALA A 52 -2.40 6.19 -17.97
N SER A 53 -3.29 5.21 -17.81
CA SER A 53 -2.91 3.83 -17.48
C SER A 53 -2.12 3.15 -18.59
N LEU A 54 -2.50 3.36 -19.86
CA LEU A 54 -1.73 2.86 -21.01
C LEU A 54 -0.35 3.54 -21.13
N ALA A 55 -0.24 4.81 -20.74
CA ALA A 55 1.03 5.52 -20.74
C ALA A 55 1.97 4.97 -19.67
N ALA A 56 1.46 4.72 -18.45
CA ALA A 56 2.21 4.11 -17.36
C ALA A 56 2.64 2.67 -17.69
N LEU A 57 1.75 1.86 -18.28
CA LEU A 57 2.02 0.45 -18.61
C LEU A 57 3.16 0.26 -19.63
N PHE A 58 3.32 1.20 -20.57
CA PHE A 58 4.28 1.07 -21.67
C PHE A 58 5.48 2.03 -21.56
N TRP A 59 5.44 3.03 -20.68
CA TRP A 59 6.52 4.01 -20.50
C TRP A 59 6.69 4.43 -19.03
N PRO A 60 6.97 3.49 -18.10
CA PRO A 60 7.02 3.76 -16.67
C PRO A 60 8.17 4.68 -16.25
N ASP A 61 9.31 4.60 -16.94
CA ASP A 61 10.54 5.33 -16.59
C ASP A 61 10.60 6.76 -17.17
N THR A 62 9.48 7.27 -17.71
CA THR A 62 9.44 8.59 -18.34
C THR A 62 8.43 9.50 -17.63
N SER A 63 8.69 10.81 -17.64
CA SER A 63 7.76 11.78 -17.08
C SER A 63 6.36 11.66 -17.71
N GLU A 64 5.31 11.92 -16.93
CA GLU A 64 3.91 11.74 -17.34
C GLU A 64 3.57 12.47 -18.66
N ALA A 65 4.16 13.65 -18.87
CA ALA A 65 4.02 14.43 -20.09
C ALA A 65 4.66 13.74 -21.32
N ASN A 66 5.82 13.11 -21.14
CA ASN A 66 6.53 12.39 -22.21
C ASN A 66 5.85 11.05 -22.50
N ALA A 67 5.43 10.31 -21.47
CA ALA A 67 4.67 9.06 -21.61
C ALA A 67 3.35 9.31 -22.37
N SER A 68 2.63 10.37 -22.02
CA SER A 68 1.39 10.76 -22.71
C SER A 68 1.61 11.15 -24.17
N ASN A 69 2.71 11.84 -24.49
CA ASN A 69 3.07 12.18 -25.86
C ASN A 69 3.47 10.95 -26.69
N SER A 70 4.21 10.02 -26.10
CA SER A 70 4.58 8.74 -26.73
C SER A 70 3.35 7.88 -27.00
N LEU A 71 2.43 7.77 -26.03
CA LEU A 71 1.15 7.08 -26.22
C LEU A 71 0.30 7.73 -27.31
N ARG A 72 0.20 9.07 -27.33
CA ARG A 72 -0.55 9.78 -28.37
C ARG A 72 0.00 9.46 -29.76
N THR A 73 1.32 9.37 -29.88
CA THR A 73 2.00 9.01 -31.14
C THR A 73 1.71 7.56 -31.52
N ALA A 74 1.79 6.63 -30.57
CA ALA A 74 1.48 5.21 -30.79
C ALA A 74 0.01 4.99 -31.20
N LEU A 75 -0.94 5.62 -30.51
CA LEU A 75 -2.38 5.56 -30.85
C LEU A 75 -2.68 6.20 -32.21
N SER A 76 -2.00 7.28 -32.57
CA SER A 76 -2.13 7.87 -33.90
C SER A 76 -1.63 6.92 -34.99
N SER A 77 -0.50 6.24 -34.77
CA SER A 77 0.03 5.23 -35.69
C SER A 77 -0.85 4.00 -35.79
N LEU A 78 -1.44 3.53 -34.67
CA LEU A 78 -2.42 2.44 -34.72
C LEU A 78 -3.70 2.86 -35.43
N ARG A 79 -4.20 4.09 -35.22
CA ARG A 79 -5.40 4.58 -35.90
C ARG A 79 -5.22 4.69 -37.42
N THR A 80 -4.01 4.95 -37.90
CA THR A 80 -3.73 4.92 -39.34
C THR A 80 -3.73 3.50 -39.92
N LEU A 81 -3.34 2.51 -39.12
CA LEU A 81 -3.33 1.09 -39.53
C LEU A 81 -4.70 0.41 -39.34
N LEU A 82 -5.49 0.87 -38.35
CA LEU A 82 -6.73 0.25 -37.87
C LEU A 82 -7.83 1.31 -37.70
N PRO A 83 -8.28 1.97 -38.79
CA PRO A 83 -9.21 3.10 -38.70
C PRO A 83 -10.59 2.70 -38.19
N ASP A 84 -11.05 1.48 -38.49
CA ASP A 84 -12.40 1.00 -38.16
C ASP A 84 -12.41 0.12 -36.89
N GLN A 85 -11.26 -0.43 -36.52
CA GLN A 85 -11.10 -1.38 -35.42
C GLN A 85 -10.62 -0.73 -34.12
N LEU A 86 -9.97 0.45 -34.17
CA LEU A 86 -9.46 1.14 -32.98
C LEU A 86 -10.38 2.28 -32.55
N ILE A 87 -10.89 2.20 -31.31
CA ILE A 87 -11.71 3.24 -30.69
C ILE A 87 -10.80 4.13 -29.86
N VAL A 88 -10.75 5.43 -30.17
CA VAL A 88 -9.88 6.40 -29.51
C VAL A 88 -10.68 7.64 -29.12
N GLU A 89 -10.99 7.77 -27.83
CA GLU A 89 -11.71 8.92 -27.24
C GLU A 89 -10.76 9.86 -26.50
N ARG A 90 -11.27 10.99 -25.97
CA ARG A 90 -10.43 12.04 -25.37
C ARG A 90 -9.50 11.53 -24.25
N GLN A 91 -9.96 10.59 -23.43
CA GLN A 91 -9.21 10.05 -22.28
C GLN A 91 -9.03 8.53 -22.30
N SER A 92 -9.54 7.83 -23.32
CA SER A 92 -9.53 6.37 -23.38
C SER A 92 -9.19 5.84 -24.77
N ALA A 93 -8.82 4.56 -24.82
CA ALA A 93 -8.63 3.79 -26.05
C ALA A 93 -9.05 2.33 -25.85
N ALA A 94 -9.58 1.71 -26.91
CA ALA A 94 -10.03 0.32 -26.93
C ALA A 94 -9.92 -0.27 -28.34
N ILE A 95 -10.00 -1.59 -28.47
CA ILE A 95 -10.25 -2.27 -29.75
C ILE A 95 -11.72 -2.67 -29.82
N ASN A 96 -12.33 -2.44 -30.98
CA ASN A 96 -13.71 -2.77 -31.24
C ASN A 96 -13.87 -4.29 -31.42
N ALA A 97 -14.38 -4.97 -30.39
CA ALA A 97 -14.55 -6.43 -30.34
C ALA A 97 -15.34 -7.03 -31.52
N ASN A 98 -16.18 -6.25 -32.19
CA ASN A 98 -16.99 -6.74 -33.33
C ASN A 98 -16.20 -6.86 -34.64
N HIS A 99 -14.96 -6.36 -34.70
CA HIS A 99 -14.12 -6.34 -35.91
C HIS A 99 -12.75 -7.00 -35.72
N ILE A 100 -12.65 -7.92 -34.76
CA ILE A 100 -11.43 -8.66 -34.44
C ILE A 100 -11.74 -10.16 -34.40
N TRP A 101 -10.85 -10.94 -35.00
CA TRP A 101 -10.73 -12.37 -34.78
C TRP A 101 -9.43 -12.62 -34.01
N LEU A 102 -9.53 -13.34 -32.90
CA LEU A 102 -8.42 -13.60 -31.99
C LEU A 102 -8.35 -15.12 -31.72
N ASP A 103 -7.20 -15.72 -32.01
CA ASP A 103 -6.98 -17.15 -31.76
C ASP A 103 -7.14 -17.53 -30.28
N THR A 104 -6.77 -16.67 -29.33
CA THR A 104 -6.97 -16.90 -27.89
C THR A 104 -8.46 -16.99 -27.51
N GLN A 105 -9.33 -16.19 -28.14
CA GLN A 105 -10.79 -16.29 -27.92
C GLN A 105 -11.37 -17.54 -28.58
N GLN A 106 -10.88 -17.89 -29.78
CA GLN A 106 -11.32 -19.11 -30.45
C GLN A 106 -10.87 -20.36 -29.70
N PHE A 107 -9.65 -20.38 -29.17
CA PHE A 107 -9.11 -21.43 -28.32
C PHE A 107 -10.01 -21.68 -27.12
N LEU A 108 -10.39 -20.63 -26.38
CA LEU A 108 -11.29 -20.75 -25.22
C LEU A 108 -12.71 -21.19 -25.63
N ARG A 109 -13.23 -20.69 -26.76
CA ARG A 109 -14.57 -21.06 -27.26
C ARG A 109 -14.65 -22.54 -27.64
N LEU A 110 -13.61 -23.08 -28.27
CA LEU A 110 -13.56 -24.49 -28.68
C LEU A 110 -13.44 -25.47 -27.50
N LEU A 111 -13.11 -24.97 -26.30
CA LEU A 111 -13.00 -25.77 -25.08
C LEU A 111 -14.29 -25.75 -24.22
N GLN A 112 -15.35 -25.07 -24.66
CA GLN A 112 -16.64 -25.07 -23.97
C GLN A 112 -17.41 -26.38 -24.22
N GLU A 113 -18.11 -26.90 -23.20
CA GLU A 113 -18.78 -28.21 -23.23
C GLU A 113 -19.88 -28.29 -24.29
N THR A 114 -19.95 -29.43 -25.01
CA THR A 114 -21.05 -29.79 -25.92
C THR A 114 -21.46 -31.24 -25.69
N ASP A 115 -22.74 -31.56 -25.93
CA ASP A 115 -23.35 -32.86 -25.62
C ASP A 115 -22.93 -34.03 -26.56
N ASP A 116 -22.05 -33.80 -27.55
CA ASP A 116 -21.66 -34.79 -28.57
C ASP A 116 -20.16 -35.17 -28.49
N SER A 117 -19.87 -36.43 -28.16
CA SER A 117 -18.51 -36.93 -27.92
C SER A 117 -17.63 -36.94 -29.18
N ALA A 118 -18.19 -37.16 -30.37
CA ALA A 118 -17.42 -37.14 -31.62
C ALA A 118 -17.04 -35.71 -32.02
N LEU A 119 -17.97 -34.77 -31.81
CA LEU A 119 -17.73 -33.34 -32.02
C LEU A 119 -16.68 -32.81 -31.03
N THR A 120 -16.70 -33.31 -29.79
CA THR A 120 -15.79 -32.92 -28.70
C THR A 120 -14.32 -33.25 -29.01
N ILE A 121 -14.02 -34.42 -29.59
CA ILE A 121 -12.64 -34.79 -29.97
C ILE A 121 -12.13 -33.84 -31.06
N GLN A 122 -12.91 -33.62 -32.13
CA GLN A 122 -12.51 -32.75 -33.24
C GLN A 122 -12.34 -31.28 -32.79
N GLN A 123 -13.21 -30.79 -31.91
CA GLN A 123 -13.11 -29.43 -31.34
C GLN A 123 -11.86 -29.26 -30.49
N ARG A 124 -11.56 -30.22 -29.59
CA ARG A 124 -10.37 -30.18 -28.73
C ARG A 124 -9.08 -30.34 -29.53
N GLN A 125 -9.06 -31.19 -30.56
CA GLN A 125 -7.93 -31.27 -31.51
C GLN A 125 -7.71 -29.92 -32.21
N THR A 126 -8.78 -29.28 -32.65
CA THR A 126 -8.71 -27.95 -33.28
C THR A 126 -8.19 -26.90 -32.29
N ALA A 127 -8.67 -26.90 -31.04
CA ALA A 127 -8.20 -25.98 -29.99
C ALA A 127 -6.69 -26.16 -29.71
N VAL A 128 -6.26 -27.41 -29.49
CA VAL A 128 -4.86 -27.77 -29.24
C VAL A 128 -3.95 -27.45 -30.43
N SER A 129 -4.49 -27.42 -31.66
CA SER A 129 -3.76 -27.02 -32.86
C SER A 129 -3.58 -25.51 -33.01
N LEU A 130 -4.46 -24.69 -32.42
CA LEU A 130 -4.33 -23.23 -32.41
C LEU A 130 -3.18 -22.76 -31.52
N TYR A 131 -2.85 -23.54 -30.49
CA TYR A 131 -1.73 -23.28 -29.62
C TYR A 131 -0.46 -23.89 -30.21
N SER A 132 0.32 -23.10 -30.95
CA SER A 132 1.58 -23.59 -31.54
C SER A 132 2.77 -23.48 -30.61
N ASP A 133 2.83 -22.43 -29.80
CA ASP A 133 3.91 -22.11 -28.87
C ASP A 133 3.38 -21.17 -27.77
N GLU A 134 4.20 -20.78 -26.80
CA GLU A 134 3.78 -19.87 -25.72
C GLU A 134 3.09 -18.59 -26.23
N PHE A 135 2.20 -18.04 -25.42
CA PHE A 135 1.54 -16.78 -25.74
C PHE A 135 2.58 -15.67 -26.00
N LEU A 136 2.52 -15.04 -27.17
CA LEU A 136 3.50 -14.06 -27.65
C LEU A 136 4.94 -14.65 -27.65
N ALA A 137 5.12 -15.86 -28.18
CA ALA A 137 6.42 -16.53 -28.26
C ALA A 137 7.44 -15.68 -29.02
N GLY A 138 8.60 -15.44 -28.38
CA GLY A 138 9.70 -14.66 -28.94
C GLY A 138 9.43 -13.15 -29.07
N PHE A 139 8.33 -12.64 -28.49
CA PHE A 139 8.01 -11.21 -28.49
C PHE A 139 8.15 -10.63 -27.08
N HIS A 140 9.07 -9.67 -26.94
CA HIS A 140 9.38 -8.97 -25.69
C HIS A 140 9.59 -7.47 -25.92
N VAL A 141 9.31 -6.69 -24.87
CA VAL A 141 9.49 -5.24 -24.80
C VAL A 141 10.31 -4.93 -23.54
N ASP A 142 11.63 -4.92 -23.69
CA ASP A 142 12.58 -4.80 -22.58
C ASP A 142 12.40 -3.52 -21.75
N ASP A 143 11.89 -2.44 -22.36
CA ASP A 143 11.67 -1.14 -21.74
C ASP A 143 10.19 -0.90 -21.30
N ALA A 144 9.43 -1.97 -21.06
CA ALA A 144 8.08 -1.95 -20.49
C ALA A 144 7.84 -3.11 -19.49
N PRO A 145 8.42 -3.06 -18.27
CA PRO A 145 8.37 -4.14 -17.29
C PRO A 145 6.93 -4.54 -16.89
N GLU A 146 5.99 -3.59 -16.81
CA GLU A 146 4.60 -3.90 -16.45
C GLU A 146 3.87 -4.66 -17.56
N PHE A 147 4.20 -4.39 -18.83
CA PHE A 147 3.69 -5.16 -19.97
C PHE A 147 4.27 -6.58 -19.97
N GLU A 148 5.58 -6.73 -19.70
CA GLU A 148 6.21 -8.06 -19.64
C GLU A 148 5.62 -8.91 -18.51
N HIS A 149 5.32 -8.30 -17.35
CA HIS A 149 4.65 -8.98 -16.26
C HIS A 149 3.24 -9.46 -16.66
N TRP A 150 2.47 -8.61 -17.35
CA TRP A 150 1.17 -8.99 -17.91
C TRP A 150 1.28 -10.12 -18.93
N ALA A 151 2.24 -10.06 -19.85
CA ALA A 151 2.47 -11.08 -20.87
C ALA A 151 2.84 -12.43 -20.24
N THR A 152 3.69 -12.42 -19.20
CA THR A 152 4.11 -13.61 -18.44
C THR A 152 2.90 -14.26 -17.76
N THR A 153 2.06 -13.46 -17.11
CA THR A 153 0.82 -13.95 -16.49
C THR A 153 -0.11 -14.62 -17.52
N LYS A 154 -0.16 -14.09 -18.75
CA LYS A 154 -0.97 -14.68 -19.83
C LYS A 154 -0.35 -15.94 -20.42
N ARG A 155 0.98 -16.03 -20.52
CA ARG A 155 1.69 -17.26 -20.90
C ARG A 155 1.32 -18.40 -19.95
N GLU A 156 1.45 -18.18 -18.65
CA GLU A 156 1.08 -19.18 -17.63
C GLU A 156 -0.39 -19.58 -17.72
N TYR A 157 -1.30 -18.59 -17.83
CA TYR A 157 -2.73 -18.83 -17.93
C TYR A 157 -3.11 -19.74 -19.12
N PHE A 158 -2.66 -19.41 -20.33
CA PHE A 158 -3.02 -20.22 -21.49
C PHE A 158 -2.29 -21.58 -21.51
N GLN A 159 -1.08 -21.66 -20.93
CA GLN A 159 -0.36 -22.92 -20.77
C GLN A 159 -1.11 -23.89 -19.84
N GLN A 160 -1.65 -23.41 -18.72
CA GLN A 160 -2.46 -24.23 -17.80
C GLN A 160 -3.73 -24.78 -18.49
N ILE A 161 -4.42 -23.95 -19.26
CA ILE A 161 -5.61 -24.37 -20.01
C ILE A 161 -5.24 -25.39 -21.09
N LEU A 162 -4.11 -25.22 -21.77
CA LEU A 162 -3.61 -26.18 -22.75
C LEU A 162 -3.28 -27.53 -22.09
N ILE A 163 -2.63 -27.54 -20.92
CA ILE A 163 -2.32 -28.77 -20.19
C ILE A 163 -3.62 -29.53 -19.86
N GLN A 164 -4.65 -28.81 -19.40
CA GLN A 164 -5.95 -29.43 -19.13
C GLN A 164 -6.61 -29.96 -20.41
N ALA A 165 -6.61 -29.17 -21.50
CA ALA A 165 -7.19 -29.57 -22.78
C ALA A 165 -6.48 -30.80 -23.38
N LEU A 166 -5.16 -30.90 -23.26
CA LEU A 166 -4.36 -32.06 -23.66
C LEU A 166 -4.68 -33.29 -22.80
N MET A 167 -4.88 -33.12 -21.50
CA MET A 167 -5.24 -34.21 -20.60
C MET A 167 -6.63 -34.78 -20.94
N ASP A 168 -7.60 -33.89 -21.16
CA ASP A 168 -8.95 -34.28 -21.56
C ASP A 168 -8.94 -34.97 -22.94
N LEU A 169 -8.18 -34.44 -23.90
CA LEU A 169 -8.04 -35.02 -25.23
C LEU A 169 -7.39 -36.41 -25.18
N ALA A 170 -6.36 -36.59 -24.35
CA ALA A 170 -5.73 -37.89 -24.14
C ALA A 170 -6.71 -38.92 -23.55
N ARG A 171 -7.52 -38.53 -22.56
CA ARG A 171 -8.56 -39.40 -21.98
C ARG A 171 -9.59 -39.82 -23.02
N LEU A 172 -10.10 -38.87 -23.81
CA LEU A 172 -11.07 -39.15 -24.87
C LEU A 172 -10.50 -40.12 -25.93
N HIS A 173 -9.23 -39.97 -26.30
CA HIS A 173 -8.55 -40.91 -27.21
C HIS A 173 -8.38 -42.31 -26.61
N ALA A 174 -8.10 -42.40 -25.30
CA ALA A 174 -8.02 -43.67 -24.60
C ALA A 174 -9.38 -44.39 -24.53
N GLU A 175 -10.46 -43.64 -24.29
CA GLU A 175 -11.85 -44.14 -24.28
C GLU A 175 -12.31 -44.57 -25.69
N SER A 176 -11.91 -43.83 -26.73
CA SER A 176 -12.19 -44.17 -28.13
C SER A 176 -11.31 -45.29 -28.71
N HIS A 177 -10.53 -45.99 -27.87
CA HIS A 177 -9.65 -47.10 -28.25
C HIS A 177 -8.54 -46.74 -29.27
N ASP A 178 -8.03 -45.51 -29.26
CA ASP A 178 -6.86 -45.08 -30.05
C ASP A 178 -5.65 -44.81 -29.13
N PRO A 179 -4.92 -45.85 -28.70
CA PRO A 179 -3.80 -45.70 -27.78
C PRO A 179 -2.64 -44.88 -28.38
N THR A 180 -2.47 -44.93 -29.69
CA THR A 180 -1.42 -44.18 -30.41
C THR A 180 -1.64 -42.67 -30.37
N ALA A 181 -2.88 -42.20 -30.60
CA ALA A 181 -3.21 -40.78 -30.49
C ALA A 181 -3.13 -40.28 -29.04
N SER A 182 -3.55 -41.12 -28.07
CA SER A 182 -3.45 -40.80 -26.65
C SER A 182 -1.99 -40.66 -26.18
N LEU A 183 -1.11 -41.60 -26.54
CA LEU A 183 0.32 -41.53 -26.20
C LEU A 183 1.01 -40.31 -26.83
N THR A 184 0.65 -39.95 -28.06
CA THR A 184 1.17 -38.75 -28.73
C THR A 184 0.73 -37.47 -28.01
N THR A 185 -0.53 -37.41 -27.59
CA THR A 185 -1.10 -36.27 -26.83
C THR A 185 -0.45 -36.14 -25.46
N LEU A 186 -0.26 -37.26 -24.75
CA LEU A 186 0.42 -37.30 -23.45
C LEU A 186 1.90 -36.92 -23.54
N SER A 187 2.59 -37.33 -24.60
CA SER A 187 3.98 -36.91 -24.84
C SER A 187 4.09 -35.39 -24.99
N ARG A 188 3.15 -34.76 -25.72
CA ARG A 188 3.08 -33.31 -25.86
C ARG A 188 2.76 -32.62 -24.53
N LEU A 189 1.87 -33.18 -23.71
CA LEU A 189 1.56 -32.67 -22.36
C LEU A 189 2.78 -32.72 -21.45
N LEU A 190 3.46 -33.87 -21.39
CA LEU A 190 4.61 -34.08 -20.49
C LEU A 190 5.84 -33.28 -20.91
N ALA A 191 5.96 -32.90 -22.19
CA ALA A 191 6.97 -31.93 -22.64
C ALA A 191 6.72 -30.52 -22.06
N LEU A 192 5.46 -30.16 -21.79
CA LEU A 192 5.07 -28.88 -21.20
C LEU A 192 5.03 -28.92 -19.66
N ALA A 193 4.68 -30.08 -19.09
CA ALA A 193 4.54 -30.28 -17.65
C ALA A 193 5.09 -31.67 -17.24
N PRO A 194 6.42 -31.82 -17.11
CA PRO A 194 7.06 -33.12 -16.82
C PRO A 194 6.60 -33.75 -15.50
N GLY A 195 6.28 -32.90 -14.51
CA GLY A 195 5.80 -33.31 -13.18
C GLY A 195 4.29 -33.59 -13.09
N ASN A 196 3.53 -33.61 -14.19
CA ASN A 196 2.10 -33.92 -14.14
C ASN A 196 1.87 -35.43 -13.86
N GLU A 197 1.73 -35.80 -12.59
CA GLU A 197 1.64 -37.20 -12.17
C GLU A 197 0.42 -37.95 -12.75
N ALA A 198 -0.72 -37.28 -12.98
CA ALA A 198 -1.87 -37.93 -13.61
C ALA A 198 -1.63 -38.30 -15.07
N ALA A 199 -0.97 -37.42 -15.83
CA ALA A 199 -0.57 -37.72 -17.20
C ALA A 199 0.47 -38.84 -17.24
N GLN A 200 1.42 -38.86 -16.30
CA GLN A 200 2.41 -39.93 -16.16
C GLN A 200 1.75 -41.28 -15.84
N ARG A 201 0.78 -41.30 -14.91
CA ARG A 201 0.00 -42.50 -14.58
C ARG A 201 -0.76 -43.04 -15.79
N LEU A 202 -1.46 -42.18 -16.53
CA LEU A 202 -2.18 -42.58 -17.74
C LEU A 202 -1.22 -43.11 -18.83
N MET A 203 -0.07 -42.46 -19.00
CA MET A 203 0.98 -42.89 -19.94
C MET A 203 1.52 -44.29 -19.58
N MET A 204 1.86 -44.53 -18.32
CA MET A 204 2.34 -45.82 -17.83
C MET A 204 1.31 -46.94 -18.02
N GLN A 205 0.04 -46.66 -17.75
CA GLN A 205 -1.06 -47.63 -17.94
C GLN A 205 -1.26 -47.99 -19.42
N LEU A 206 -1.22 -47.02 -20.33
CA LEU A 206 -1.36 -47.25 -21.78
C LEU A 206 -0.15 -47.99 -22.36
N LEU A 207 1.07 -47.67 -21.92
CA LEU A 207 2.29 -48.40 -22.28
C LEU A 207 2.24 -49.85 -21.80
N ALA A 208 1.74 -50.10 -20.59
CA ALA A 208 1.57 -51.45 -20.07
C ALA A 208 0.50 -52.23 -20.86
N LYS A 209 -0.64 -51.60 -21.19
CA LYS A 209 -1.71 -52.21 -22.01
C LYS A 209 -1.29 -52.50 -23.46
N THR A 210 -0.38 -51.71 -24.02
CA THR A 210 0.16 -51.92 -25.38
C THR A 210 1.36 -52.88 -25.40
N GLY A 211 1.70 -53.51 -24.27
CA GLY A 211 2.77 -54.51 -24.16
C GLY A 211 4.18 -53.92 -23.96
N GLN A 212 4.30 -52.60 -23.79
CA GLN A 212 5.56 -51.87 -23.58
C GLN A 212 5.87 -51.66 -22.09
N ARG A 213 5.78 -52.73 -21.29
CA ARG A 213 5.92 -52.68 -19.82
C ARG A 213 7.27 -52.13 -19.35
N THR A 214 8.36 -52.48 -20.02
CA THR A 214 9.71 -51.96 -19.70
C THR A 214 9.78 -50.44 -19.86
N THR A 215 9.13 -49.90 -20.90
CA THR A 215 9.05 -48.45 -21.15
C THR A 215 8.23 -47.74 -20.07
N ALA A 216 7.16 -48.38 -19.58
CA ALA A 216 6.35 -47.83 -18.49
C ALA A 216 7.13 -47.70 -17.16
N ILE A 217 7.99 -48.67 -16.85
CA ILE A 217 8.84 -48.64 -15.65
C ILE A 217 9.90 -47.52 -15.77
N LEU A 218 10.56 -47.41 -16.93
CA LEU A 218 11.53 -46.34 -17.17
C LEU A 218 10.90 -44.93 -17.07
N GLN A 219 9.62 -44.80 -17.44
CA GLN A 219 8.90 -43.54 -17.30
C GLN A 219 8.69 -43.13 -15.83
N PHE A 220 8.46 -44.10 -14.93
CA PHE A 220 8.37 -43.86 -13.49
C PHE A 220 9.70 -43.40 -12.90
N ASP A 221 10.81 -44.06 -13.28
CA ASP A 221 12.15 -43.69 -12.81
C ASP A 221 12.52 -42.27 -13.25
N ALA A 222 12.17 -41.88 -14.49
CA ALA A 222 12.36 -40.54 -14.99
C ALA A 222 11.54 -39.49 -14.21
N LEU A 223 10.26 -39.78 -13.91
CA LEU A 223 9.41 -38.93 -13.09
C LEU A 223 9.99 -38.78 -11.67
N ARG A 224 10.35 -39.88 -11.02
CA ARG A 224 10.90 -39.87 -9.66
C ARG A 224 12.18 -39.05 -9.58
N HIS A 225 13.06 -39.18 -10.57
CA HIS A 225 14.28 -38.39 -10.65
C HIS A 225 13.97 -36.90 -10.80
N TYR A 226 13.06 -36.53 -11.70
CA TYR A 226 12.61 -35.15 -11.88
C TYR A 226 11.99 -34.56 -10.60
N LEU A 227 11.07 -35.27 -9.94
CA LEU A 227 10.44 -34.82 -8.69
C LEU A 227 11.44 -34.66 -7.55
N ALA A 228 12.42 -35.57 -7.45
CA ALA A 228 13.44 -35.53 -6.40
C ALA A 228 14.48 -34.41 -6.62
N GLU A 229 14.95 -34.19 -7.85
CA GLU A 229 16.00 -33.19 -8.16
C GLU A 229 15.45 -31.77 -8.33
N GLU A 230 14.35 -31.58 -9.05
CA GLU A 230 13.83 -30.25 -9.41
C GLU A 230 12.83 -29.71 -8.38
N LEU A 231 12.05 -30.59 -7.73
CA LEU A 231 10.96 -30.19 -6.82
C LEU A 231 11.18 -30.61 -5.37
N GLY A 232 12.08 -31.56 -5.10
CA GLY A 232 12.37 -32.07 -3.76
C GLY A 232 11.19 -32.80 -3.10
N VAL A 233 10.31 -33.41 -3.91
CA VAL A 233 9.09 -34.10 -3.45
C VAL A 233 9.14 -35.57 -3.91
N ASP A 234 8.59 -36.48 -3.10
CA ASP A 234 8.41 -37.88 -3.48
C ASP A 234 7.15 -38.07 -4.35
N PRO A 235 7.10 -39.06 -5.26
CA PRO A 235 5.92 -39.34 -6.08
C PRO A 235 4.65 -39.62 -5.25
N GLU A 236 3.48 -39.27 -5.78
CA GLU A 236 2.19 -39.55 -5.14
C GLU A 236 2.03 -41.04 -4.80
N PRO A 237 1.34 -41.38 -3.68
CA PRO A 237 1.13 -42.78 -3.27
C PRO A 237 0.49 -43.64 -4.38
N GLU A 238 -0.45 -43.06 -5.13
CA GLU A 238 -1.14 -43.72 -6.26
C GLU A 238 -0.18 -44.04 -7.42
N THR A 239 0.79 -43.16 -7.68
CA THR A 239 1.83 -43.35 -8.71
C THR A 239 2.84 -44.42 -8.29
N ALA A 240 3.23 -44.43 -7.01
CA ALA A 240 4.12 -45.44 -6.44
C ALA A 240 3.47 -46.84 -6.40
N GLU A 241 2.18 -46.92 -6.10
CA GLU A 241 1.41 -48.18 -6.11
C GLU A 241 1.30 -48.76 -7.52
N LEU A 242 1.02 -47.94 -8.53
CA LEU A 242 1.00 -48.37 -9.93
C LEU A 242 2.36 -48.93 -10.37
N HIS A 243 3.47 -48.29 -9.96
CA HIS A 243 4.81 -48.79 -10.23
C HIS A 243 5.09 -50.15 -9.56
N ALA A 244 4.66 -50.34 -8.30
CA ALA A 244 4.78 -51.62 -7.62
C ALA A 244 4.00 -52.73 -8.36
N GLN A 245 2.77 -52.45 -8.79
CA GLN A 245 1.96 -53.38 -9.60
C GLN A 245 2.64 -53.75 -10.93
N LEU A 246 3.27 -52.75 -11.59
CA LEU A 246 4.03 -52.95 -12.83
C LEU A 246 5.33 -53.74 -12.62
N LEU A 247 5.90 -53.81 -11.42
CA LEU A 247 7.05 -54.69 -11.11
C LEU A 247 6.60 -56.14 -10.84
N GLU A 248 5.47 -56.32 -10.18
CA GLU A 248 4.93 -57.64 -9.79
C GLU A 248 4.29 -58.42 -10.93
N GLY A 249 3.88 -57.74 -12.01
CA GLY A 249 3.34 -58.39 -13.22
C GLY A 249 1.86 -58.71 -13.16
N ASN A 250 1.14 -58.02 -12.30
CA ASN A 250 -0.31 -58.09 -12.20
C ASN A 250 -0.97 -57.39 -13.40
N SER A 251 -2.17 -57.85 -13.79
CA SER A 251 -2.96 -57.21 -14.83
C SER A 251 -3.37 -55.81 -14.37
N VAL A 252 -2.95 -54.77 -15.11
CA VAL A 252 -3.35 -53.38 -14.86
C VAL A 252 -4.87 -53.28 -15.04
N GLY A 253 -5.61 -53.09 -13.93
CA GLY A 253 -7.07 -53.08 -13.93
C GLY A 253 -7.67 -52.02 -14.85
N GLU A 254 -8.88 -52.28 -15.35
CA GLU A 254 -9.69 -51.27 -16.03
C GLU A 254 -10.05 -50.14 -15.07
N LEU A 255 -10.19 -48.93 -15.63
CA LEU A 255 -10.43 -47.69 -14.91
C LEU A 255 -11.60 -47.85 -13.92
N SER A 256 -11.29 -47.91 -12.62
CA SER A 256 -12.27 -47.63 -11.58
C SER A 256 -12.59 -46.14 -11.68
N GLU A 257 -13.82 -45.81 -12.09
CA GLU A 257 -14.37 -44.44 -12.08
C GLU A 257 -14.20 -43.75 -10.71
N ALA A 258 -14.03 -44.51 -9.63
CA ALA A 258 -13.84 -44.01 -8.27
C ALA A 258 -12.40 -43.59 -7.93
N SER A 259 -11.42 -43.88 -8.78
CA SER A 259 -9.99 -43.58 -8.54
C SER A 259 -9.48 -42.38 -9.34
N ALA A 260 -10.38 -41.72 -10.09
CA ALA A 260 -10.06 -40.62 -11.00
C ALA A 260 -10.34 -39.22 -10.43
N MET A 261 -10.71 -39.10 -9.14
CA MET A 261 -11.10 -37.81 -8.51
C MET A 261 -10.06 -37.19 -7.58
N THR A 262 -8.79 -37.59 -7.66
CA THR A 262 -7.69 -36.98 -6.91
C THR A 262 -6.53 -36.58 -7.80
N THR A 263 -6.83 -35.74 -8.79
CA THR A 263 -5.95 -34.59 -9.04
C THR A 263 -6.77 -33.34 -8.79
N HIS A 264 -6.41 -32.60 -7.74
CA HIS A 264 -6.84 -31.22 -7.58
C HIS A 264 -6.19 -30.37 -8.68
N CYS A 265 -6.71 -30.46 -9.90
CA CYS A 265 -7.06 -29.26 -10.63
C CYS A 265 -8.58 -29.35 -10.72
N ALA A 266 -9.29 -28.46 -10.01
CA ALA A 266 -10.70 -28.28 -10.27
C ALA A 266 -10.91 -28.18 -11.79
N PRO A 267 -11.99 -28.72 -12.37
CA PRO A 267 -12.33 -28.32 -13.72
C PRO A 267 -12.38 -26.80 -13.68
N LEU A 268 -11.43 -26.17 -14.36
CA LEU A 268 -11.73 -24.89 -14.97
C LEU A 268 -12.88 -25.26 -15.91
N SER A 269 -14.10 -25.18 -15.38
CA SER A 269 -15.20 -24.60 -16.12
C SER A 269 -14.59 -23.41 -16.89
N PRO A 270 -15.20 -22.91 -17.98
CA PRO A 270 -15.11 -21.49 -18.12
C PRO A 270 -15.60 -20.95 -16.75
N GLN A 271 -14.67 -20.62 -15.84
CA GLN A 271 -14.55 -19.26 -15.41
C GLN A 271 -14.74 -18.53 -16.72
N SER A 272 -16.01 -18.22 -17.01
CA SER A 272 -16.36 -16.85 -17.25
C SER A 272 -15.24 -16.09 -16.58
N GLN A 273 -14.31 -15.61 -17.40
CA GLN A 273 -13.80 -14.29 -17.10
C GLN A 273 -15.03 -13.57 -16.57
N PRO A 274 -15.01 -13.03 -15.35
CA PRO A 274 -15.92 -11.96 -15.11
C PRO A 274 -15.51 -10.97 -16.20
N GLY A 275 -16.22 -10.98 -17.34
CA GLY A 275 -16.50 -9.75 -18.01
C GLY A 275 -17.12 -8.96 -16.88
N TRP A 276 -16.31 -8.13 -16.23
CA TRP A 276 -16.68 -7.60 -14.94
C TRP A 276 -17.99 -6.91 -15.14
N ASP A 277 -18.97 -7.53 -14.52
CA ASP A 277 -20.26 -6.98 -14.42
C ASP A 277 -20.03 -5.71 -13.62
N GLN A 278 -20.16 -4.54 -14.25
CA GLN A 278 -20.14 -3.24 -13.54
C GLN A 278 -21.22 -3.17 -12.43
N ARG A 279 -22.01 -4.23 -12.30
CA ARG A 279 -22.95 -4.53 -11.24
C ARG A 279 -22.30 -4.85 -9.88
N ILE A 280 -21.03 -5.26 -9.72
CA ILE A 280 -20.56 -5.70 -8.39
C ILE A 280 -19.25 -5.05 -7.92
N ASP A 281 -19.27 -4.54 -6.69
CA ASP A 281 -18.13 -4.00 -5.97
C ASP A 281 -17.94 -4.77 -4.64
N TRP A 282 -16.94 -5.65 -4.63
CA TRP A 282 -16.69 -6.59 -3.53
C TRP A 282 -16.02 -5.98 -2.29
N GLY A 283 -15.38 -4.82 -2.40
CA GLY A 283 -14.68 -4.18 -1.28
C GLY A 283 -13.84 -5.16 -0.44
N ASP A 284 -14.15 -5.25 0.86
CA ASP A 284 -13.48 -6.10 1.85
C ASP A 284 -14.13 -7.48 2.06
N MET A 285 -14.96 -7.95 1.12
CA MET A 285 -15.63 -9.24 1.26
C MET A 285 -14.59 -10.38 1.34
N PRO A 286 -14.76 -11.35 2.27
CA PRO A 286 -13.85 -12.50 2.33
C PRO A 286 -13.94 -13.33 1.05
N GLY A 287 -12.81 -13.93 0.66
CA GLY A 287 -12.76 -14.87 -0.46
C GLY A 287 -13.70 -16.07 -0.26
N ARG A 288 -14.02 -16.79 -1.34
CA ARG A 288 -14.93 -17.95 -1.27
C ARG A 288 -14.26 -19.08 -0.49
N VAL A 289 -14.77 -19.35 0.71
CA VAL A 289 -14.33 -20.45 1.59
C VAL A 289 -15.35 -21.59 1.49
N PRO A 290 -14.95 -22.87 1.68
CA PRO A 290 -15.91 -23.96 1.84
C PRO A 290 -17.02 -23.61 2.84
N PHE A 291 -18.26 -23.65 2.35
CA PHE A 291 -19.46 -23.31 3.10
C PHE A 291 -20.21 -24.57 3.52
N TYR A 292 -20.56 -24.67 4.80
CA TYR A 292 -21.10 -25.89 5.41
C TYR A 292 -22.47 -25.66 6.02
N GLY A 293 -23.45 -26.46 5.59
CA GLY A 293 -24.82 -26.36 6.05
C GLY A 293 -25.47 -25.02 5.73
N ARG A 294 -26.45 -24.63 6.54
CA ARG A 294 -27.19 -23.36 6.47
C ARG A 294 -27.93 -23.10 5.16
N ILE A 295 -28.32 -24.16 4.46
CA ILE A 295 -29.04 -24.08 3.18
C ILE A 295 -30.42 -23.44 3.38
N ASP A 296 -31.09 -23.77 4.48
CA ASP A 296 -32.41 -23.20 4.80
C ASP A 296 -32.34 -21.69 5.05
N GLN A 297 -31.36 -21.23 5.84
CA GLN A 297 -31.17 -19.81 6.12
C GLN A 297 -30.76 -19.02 4.87
N LEU A 298 -29.94 -19.62 4.00
CA LEU A 298 -29.55 -19.01 2.73
C LEU A 298 -30.74 -18.94 1.76
N THR A 299 -31.61 -19.95 1.75
CA THR A 299 -32.85 -19.95 0.96
C THR A 299 -33.81 -18.88 1.45
N GLU A 300 -34.01 -18.76 2.77
CA GLU A 300 -34.84 -17.71 3.37
C GLU A 300 -34.29 -16.31 3.05
N LEU A 301 -32.97 -16.09 3.20
CA LEU A 301 -32.33 -14.83 2.82
C LEU A 301 -32.53 -14.48 1.34
N THR A 302 -32.35 -15.47 0.46
CA THR A 302 -32.55 -15.31 -0.98
C THR A 302 -34.00 -14.91 -1.29
N ASN A 303 -34.97 -15.58 -0.66
CA ASN A 303 -36.37 -15.28 -0.83
C ASN A 303 -36.72 -13.84 -0.37
N ARG A 304 -36.25 -13.44 0.82
CA ARG A 304 -36.47 -12.09 1.36
C ARG A 304 -35.86 -10.99 0.50
N LEU A 305 -34.64 -11.21 0.02
CA LEU A 305 -33.93 -10.23 -0.80
C LEU A 305 -34.46 -10.15 -2.21
N VAL A 306 -34.68 -11.27 -2.89
CA VAL A 306 -35.01 -11.30 -4.33
C VAL A 306 -36.50 -11.17 -4.56
N HIS A 307 -37.31 -12.00 -3.89
CA HIS A 307 -38.74 -12.12 -4.15
C HIS A 307 -39.58 -11.12 -3.33
N GLU A 308 -39.33 -11.02 -2.03
CA GLU A 308 -40.12 -10.15 -1.14
C GLU A 308 -39.63 -8.70 -1.09
N ARG A 309 -38.46 -8.42 -1.67
CA ARG A 309 -37.89 -7.07 -1.82
C ARG A 309 -37.79 -6.29 -0.50
N ALA A 310 -37.24 -6.92 0.53
CA ALA A 310 -36.96 -6.23 1.79
C ALA A 310 -36.11 -4.96 1.56
N ALA A 311 -36.43 -3.87 2.27
CA ALA A 311 -35.64 -2.63 2.21
C ALA A 311 -34.42 -2.70 3.15
N MET A 312 -34.53 -3.48 4.22
CA MET A 312 -33.43 -3.73 5.15
C MET A 312 -33.49 -5.16 5.71
N VAL A 313 -32.33 -5.83 5.75
CA VAL A 313 -32.16 -7.17 6.31
C VAL A 313 -31.05 -7.15 7.34
N VAL A 314 -31.32 -7.70 8.52
CA VAL A 314 -30.37 -7.71 9.65
C VAL A 314 -30.07 -9.14 10.05
N VAL A 315 -28.84 -9.59 9.79
CA VAL A 315 -28.34 -10.90 10.19
C VAL A 315 -27.58 -10.75 11.52
N SER A 316 -28.10 -11.38 12.57
CA SER A 316 -27.53 -11.27 13.93
C SER A 316 -27.07 -12.61 14.50
N GLY A 317 -26.18 -12.61 15.47
CA GLY A 317 -25.72 -13.84 16.13
C GLY A 317 -24.33 -13.72 16.74
N MET A 318 -23.93 -14.69 17.55
CA MET A 318 -22.67 -14.66 18.30
C MET A 318 -21.42 -14.45 17.41
N GLY A 319 -20.33 -13.96 18.01
CA GLY A 319 -19.03 -13.86 17.32
C GLY A 319 -18.58 -15.21 16.78
N GLY A 320 -18.08 -15.26 15.53
CA GLY A 320 -17.63 -16.50 14.91
C GLY A 320 -18.73 -17.44 14.37
N VAL A 321 -20.02 -17.13 14.59
CA VAL A 321 -21.16 -17.99 14.18
C VAL A 321 -21.32 -18.17 12.66
N GLY A 322 -20.63 -17.37 11.84
CA GLY A 322 -20.67 -17.46 10.37
C GLY A 322 -21.58 -16.45 9.66
N LYS A 323 -21.97 -15.33 10.29
CA LYS A 323 -22.78 -14.26 9.66
C LYS A 323 -22.16 -13.74 8.35
N THR A 324 -20.89 -13.34 8.42
CA THR A 324 -20.14 -12.83 7.28
C THR A 324 -20.01 -13.89 6.19
N ALA A 325 -19.73 -15.15 6.56
CA ALA A 325 -19.62 -16.25 5.61
C ALA A 325 -20.96 -16.56 4.91
N LEU A 326 -22.08 -16.58 5.64
CA LEU A 326 -23.42 -16.77 5.07
C LEU A 326 -23.77 -15.64 4.08
N THR A 327 -23.44 -14.41 4.46
CA THR A 327 -23.72 -13.24 3.62
C THR A 327 -22.83 -13.22 2.38
N ALA A 328 -21.55 -13.53 2.51
CA ALA A 328 -20.62 -13.63 1.38
C ALA A 328 -21.01 -14.75 0.41
N GLU A 329 -21.35 -15.94 0.92
CA GLU A 329 -21.84 -17.05 0.08
C GLU A 329 -23.14 -16.69 -0.65
N LEU A 330 -24.06 -15.97 0.00
CA LEU A 330 -25.24 -15.42 -0.66
C LEU A 330 -24.86 -14.45 -1.78
N MET A 331 -23.89 -13.57 -1.54
CA MET A 331 -23.47 -12.64 -2.59
C MET A 331 -22.82 -13.36 -3.78
N TYR A 332 -21.98 -14.37 -3.54
CA TYR A 332 -21.41 -15.21 -4.60
C TYR A 332 -22.51 -15.84 -5.45
N ARG A 333 -23.55 -16.43 -4.82
CA ARG A 333 -24.69 -17.00 -5.54
C ARG A 333 -25.50 -15.96 -6.32
N LEU A 334 -25.67 -14.77 -5.75
CA LEU A 334 -26.32 -13.66 -6.44
C LEU A 334 -25.48 -13.08 -7.58
N ALA A 335 -24.15 -13.23 -7.56
CA ALA A 335 -23.28 -12.83 -8.66
C ALA A 335 -23.27 -13.86 -9.79
N GLU A 336 -23.31 -15.14 -9.44
CA GLU A 336 -23.28 -16.28 -10.38
C GLU A 336 -24.63 -16.53 -11.06
N ALA A 337 -25.73 -16.05 -10.48
CA ALA A 337 -27.05 -16.26 -11.05
C ALA A 337 -27.23 -15.51 -12.40
N PRO A 338 -28.07 -16.02 -13.32
CA PRO A 338 -28.34 -15.34 -14.58
C PRO A 338 -28.95 -13.94 -14.34
N ALA A 339 -28.56 -12.94 -15.14
CA ALA A 339 -29.09 -11.57 -15.02
C ALA A 339 -30.63 -11.47 -15.07
N ALA A 340 -31.30 -12.45 -15.69
CA ALA A 340 -32.75 -12.55 -15.74
C ALA A 340 -33.41 -12.96 -14.40
N GLN A 341 -32.64 -13.53 -13.46
CA GLN A 341 -33.12 -13.98 -12.13
C GLN A 341 -32.74 -13.02 -11.00
N ILE A 342 -31.79 -12.12 -11.22
CA ILE A 342 -31.31 -11.16 -10.21
C ILE A 342 -31.87 -9.77 -10.49
N SER A 343 -32.62 -9.22 -9.53
CA SER A 343 -33.27 -7.91 -9.65
C SER A 343 -32.40 -6.71 -9.25
N PHE A 344 -31.15 -6.92 -8.83
CA PHE A 344 -30.25 -5.86 -8.39
C PHE A 344 -29.40 -5.35 -9.56
N THR A 345 -29.40 -4.03 -9.76
CA THR A 345 -28.54 -3.35 -10.74
C THR A 345 -27.11 -3.26 -10.24
N GLN A 346 -26.91 -3.19 -8.93
CA GLN A 346 -25.59 -3.24 -8.32
C GLN A 346 -25.59 -3.92 -6.95
N ILE A 347 -24.47 -4.54 -6.57
CA ILE A 347 -24.18 -5.14 -5.26
C ILE A 347 -22.87 -4.53 -4.76
N ILE A 348 -22.89 -3.91 -3.59
CA ILE A 348 -21.73 -3.21 -3.01
C ILE A 348 -21.51 -3.69 -1.59
N TRP A 349 -20.32 -4.22 -1.31
CA TRP A 349 -19.94 -4.70 0.02
C TRP A 349 -18.93 -3.77 0.69
N ARG A 350 -19.19 -3.38 1.94
CA ARG A 350 -18.23 -2.65 2.78
C ARG A 350 -18.21 -3.23 4.19
N SER A 351 -17.00 -3.30 4.76
CA SER A 351 -16.83 -3.66 6.16
C SER A 351 -16.85 -2.40 7.03
N LEU A 352 -17.54 -2.48 8.16
CA LEU A 352 -17.45 -1.47 9.23
C LEU A 352 -16.33 -1.79 10.22
N ILE A 353 -15.50 -2.81 9.94
CA ILE A 353 -14.27 -3.02 10.72
C ILE A 353 -13.47 -1.73 10.72
N ASN A 354 -13.01 -1.28 11.89
CA ASN A 354 -12.39 0.03 12.12
C ASN A 354 -13.31 1.27 12.10
N ALA A 355 -14.63 1.09 12.00
CA ALA A 355 -15.62 2.14 12.17
C ALA A 355 -15.35 3.39 11.28
N PRO A 356 -15.37 3.25 9.93
CA PRO A 356 -15.14 4.38 9.04
C PRO A 356 -16.21 5.47 9.23
N PRO A 357 -15.86 6.77 9.09
CA PRO A 357 -16.85 7.83 9.14
C PRO A 357 -17.84 7.71 7.97
N LEU A 358 -19.14 7.96 8.22
CA LEU A 358 -20.18 7.74 7.21
C LEU A 358 -19.91 8.51 5.91
N ILE A 359 -19.32 9.71 6.00
CA ILE A 359 -19.01 10.53 4.83
C ILE A 359 -18.05 9.84 3.84
N ALA A 360 -17.05 9.09 4.34
CA ALA A 360 -16.11 8.34 3.53
C ALA A 360 -16.77 7.10 2.91
N LEU A 361 -17.60 6.42 3.70
CA LEU A 361 -18.39 5.28 3.20
C LEU A 361 -19.36 5.72 2.08
N LEU A 362 -19.99 6.88 2.22
CA LEU A 362 -20.87 7.44 1.20
C LEU A 362 -20.10 7.84 -0.07
N ASP A 363 -18.87 8.34 0.05
CA ASP A 363 -18.01 8.59 -1.13
C ASP A 363 -17.78 7.31 -1.90
N ASP A 364 -17.42 6.23 -1.21
CA ASP A 364 -17.13 4.95 -1.85
C ASP A 364 -18.38 4.35 -2.50
N TRP A 365 -19.53 4.40 -1.83
CA TRP A 365 -20.79 3.94 -2.40
C TRP A 365 -21.22 4.77 -3.60
N LEU A 366 -21.16 6.10 -3.51
CA LEU A 366 -21.55 6.97 -4.62
C LEU A 366 -20.62 6.81 -5.83
N ARG A 367 -19.31 6.64 -5.62
CA ARG A 367 -18.35 6.34 -6.71
C ARG A 367 -18.62 5.00 -7.39
N ALA A 368 -19.12 4.02 -6.66
CA ALA A 368 -19.51 2.73 -7.23
C ALA A 368 -20.82 2.85 -8.03
N ILE A 369 -21.78 3.66 -7.56
CA ILE A 369 -23.12 3.82 -8.17
C ILE A 369 -23.13 4.78 -9.35
N VAL A 370 -22.37 5.87 -9.26
CA VAL A 370 -22.40 7.02 -10.16
C VAL A 370 -21.11 7.04 -11.02
N PRO A 371 -21.19 7.41 -12.30
CA PRO A 371 -20.00 7.54 -13.15
C PRO A 371 -18.94 8.49 -12.55
N LEU A 372 -17.66 8.10 -12.64
CA LEU A 372 -16.48 8.82 -12.10
C LEU A 372 -16.26 10.25 -12.64
N THR A 373 -17.13 10.74 -13.53
CA THR A 373 -17.08 12.09 -14.10
C THR A 373 -17.84 13.14 -13.29
N GLU A 374 -18.66 12.73 -12.32
CA GLU A 374 -19.47 13.65 -11.52
C GLU A 374 -18.76 14.03 -10.21
N HIS A 375 -18.80 15.32 -9.86
CA HIS A 375 -18.19 15.82 -8.62
C HIS A 375 -19.10 15.52 -7.44
N LEU A 376 -18.58 14.81 -6.43
CA LEU A 376 -19.33 14.45 -5.23
C LEU A 376 -19.49 15.69 -4.33
N PRO A 377 -20.65 15.85 -3.66
CA PRO A 377 -20.84 16.95 -2.71
C PRO A 377 -19.91 16.76 -1.52
N GLU A 378 -19.45 17.84 -0.88
CA GLU A 378 -18.64 17.71 0.34
C GLU A 378 -19.48 17.47 1.60
N GLU A 379 -20.73 17.95 1.61
CA GLU A 379 -21.60 17.86 2.79
C GLU A 379 -22.30 16.50 2.93
N LEU A 380 -22.39 16.02 4.18
CA LEU A 380 -23.00 14.73 4.52
C LEU A 380 -24.47 14.62 4.08
N ASP A 381 -25.28 15.64 4.37
CA ASP A 381 -26.72 15.60 4.08
C ASP A 381 -26.97 15.59 2.57
N ALA A 382 -26.18 16.35 1.79
CA ALA A 382 -26.22 16.33 0.33
C ALA A 382 -25.84 14.96 -0.26
N LYS A 383 -24.82 14.29 0.29
CA LYS A 383 -24.47 12.91 -0.11
C LYS A 383 -25.58 11.91 0.18
N LEU A 384 -26.22 12.01 1.36
CA LEU A 384 -27.36 11.16 1.71
C LEU A 384 -28.53 11.38 0.74
N GLU A 385 -28.89 12.62 0.46
CA GLU A 385 -29.95 12.93 -0.52
C GLU A 385 -29.65 12.34 -1.90
N TRP A 386 -28.42 12.47 -2.37
CA TRP A 386 -28.02 11.90 -3.65
C TRP A 386 -28.07 10.38 -3.64
N LEU A 387 -27.54 9.71 -2.60
CA LEU A 387 -27.63 8.26 -2.49
C LEU A 387 -29.08 7.79 -2.62
N PHE A 388 -30.00 8.38 -1.87
CA PHE A 388 -31.42 8.00 -1.96
C PHE A 388 -32.07 8.36 -3.29
N ALA A 389 -31.63 9.42 -3.98
CA ALA A 389 -32.07 9.71 -5.34
C ALA A 389 -31.64 8.60 -6.32
N GLU A 390 -30.43 8.06 -6.19
CA GLU A 390 -29.97 6.93 -7.00
C GLU A 390 -30.66 5.61 -6.62
N LEU A 391 -30.84 5.34 -5.32
CA LEU A 391 -31.60 4.18 -4.85
C LEU A 391 -33.08 4.24 -5.25
N GLY A 392 -33.61 5.43 -5.55
CA GLY A 392 -34.95 5.60 -6.13
C GLY A 392 -35.02 5.22 -7.62
N LYS A 393 -33.92 5.41 -8.36
CA LYS A 393 -33.81 5.10 -9.80
C LYS A 393 -33.40 3.65 -10.06
N ARG A 394 -32.61 3.06 -9.16
CA ARG A 394 -31.93 1.78 -9.36
C ARG A 394 -32.04 0.91 -8.11
N ARG A 395 -32.19 -0.39 -8.29
CA ARG A 395 -32.22 -1.36 -7.20
C ARG A 395 -30.81 -1.82 -6.85
N VAL A 396 -30.21 -1.16 -5.86
CA VAL A 396 -28.85 -1.48 -5.37
C VAL A 396 -28.91 -2.24 -4.06
N LEU A 397 -28.10 -3.29 -3.93
CA LEU A 397 -27.88 -4.00 -2.67
C LEU A 397 -26.62 -3.45 -2.00
N LEU A 398 -26.78 -2.85 -0.83
CA LEU A 398 -25.69 -2.37 0.01
C LEU A 398 -25.49 -3.35 1.15
N VAL A 399 -24.27 -3.86 1.34
CA VAL A 399 -23.91 -4.74 2.45
C VAL A 399 -22.99 -4.02 3.42
N LEU A 400 -23.37 -4.01 4.70
CA LEU A 400 -22.59 -3.51 5.83
C LEU A 400 -22.26 -4.65 6.79
N ASP A 401 -21.01 -5.11 6.76
CA ASP A 401 -20.53 -6.14 7.67
C ASP A 401 -19.98 -5.54 8.98
N ASN A 402 -20.21 -6.21 10.12
CA ASN A 402 -19.67 -5.85 11.45
C ASN A 402 -20.20 -4.53 12.06
N LEU A 403 -21.51 -4.33 12.09
CA LEU A 403 -22.14 -3.13 12.68
C LEU A 403 -21.71 -2.88 14.14
N GLU A 404 -21.37 -3.92 14.91
CA GLU A 404 -20.88 -3.76 16.29
C GLU A 404 -19.69 -2.79 16.42
N SER A 405 -18.92 -2.56 15.36
CA SER A 405 -17.75 -1.69 15.37
C SER A 405 -18.09 -0.22 15.67
N ILE A 406 -19.30 0.22 15.32
CA ILE A 406 -19.82 1.57 15.59
C ILE A 406 -20.73 1.64 16.84
N MET A 407 -20.86 0.53 17.58
CA MET A 407 -21.75 0.40 18.74
C MET A 407 -21.02 0.61 20.06
N ALA A 408 -21.65 1.33 20.99
CA ALA A 408 -21.12 1.56 22.33
C ALA A 408 -20.99 0.26 23.12
N THR A 409 -19.98 0.22 24.00
CA THR A 409 -19.69 -0.89 24.91
C THR A 409 -19.98 -0.45 26.36
N GLY A 410 -20.23 -1.40 27.26
CA GLY A 410 -20.50 -1.09 28.68
C GLY A 410 -21.94 -0.71 28.97
N GLU A 411 -22.16 0.34 29.77
CA GLU A 411 -23.48 0.75 30.27
C GLU A 411 -24.44 1.19 29.13
N ASP A 412 -23.89 1.74 28.04
CA ASP A 412 -24.63 2.17 26.84
C ASP A 412 -24.72 1.06 25.76
N ALA A 413 -24.49 -0.21 26.13
CA ALA A 413 -24.52 -1.32 25.19
C ALA A 413 -25.84 -1.39 24.40
N GLY A 414 -25.74 -1.27 23.08
CA GLY A 414 -26.88 -1.27 22.16
C GLY A 414 -27.25 0.10 21.58
N GLU A 415 -26.52 1.16 21.95
CA GLU A 415 -26.53 2.47 21.26
C GLU A 415 -25.29 2.66 20.37
N LEU A 416 -25.32 3.65 19.48
CA LEU A 416 -24.15 4.01 18.66
C LEU A 416 -23.15 4.76 19.52
N ARG A 417 -21.85 4.57 19.27
CA ARG A 417 -20.78 5.37 19.90
C ARG A 417 -20.94 6.85 19.52
N ALA A 418 -20.51 7.73 20.42
CA ALA A 418 -20.46 9.16 20.15
C ALA A 418 -19.66 9.45 18.86
N GLY A 419 -20.23 10.27 17.96
CA GLY A 419 -19.65 10.62 16.67
C GLY A 419 -20.14 9.75 15.49
N PHE A 420 -20.92 8.69 15.76
CA PHE A 420 -21.51 7.82 14.74
C PHE A 420 -23.02 8.01 14.56
N GLU A 421 -23.60 9.06 15.13
CA GLU A 421 -25.01 9.45 14.96
C GLU A 421 -25.46 9.56 13.50
N PRO A 422 -24.62 9.97 12.53
CA PRO A 422 -24.97 9.92 11.11
C PRO A 422 -25.45 8.55 10.61
N TYR A 423 -24.87 7.45 11.11
CA TYR A 423 -25.30 6.10 10.73
C TYR A 423 -26.74 5.82 11.17
N ARG A 424 -27.20 6.38 12.31
CA ARG A 424 -28.60 6.26 12.74
C ARG A 424 -29.55 6.81 11.67
N ARG A 425 -29.24 8.00 11.12
CA ARG A 425 -30.06 8.65 10.09
C ARG A 425 -30.13 7.81 8.81
N LEU A 426 -29.00 7.22 8.39
CA LEU A 426 -28.97 6.31 7.25
C LEU A 426 -29.86 5.07 7.48
N LEU A 427 -29.72 4.42 8.63
CA LEU A 427 -30.47 3.22 9.00
C LEU A 427 -31.98 3.49 9.05
N GLU A 428 -32.37 4.59 9.70
CA GLU A 428 -33.77 5.02 9.74
C GLU A 428 -34.29 5.28 8.33
N ARG A 429 -33.57 6.04 7.49
CA ARG A 429 -34.03 6.37 6.13
C ARG A 429 -34.12 5.16 5.21
N MET A 430 -33.22 4.18 5.34
CA MET A 430 -33.34 2.88 4.65
C MET A 430 -34.57 2.09 5.12
N ALA A 431 -34.88 2.12 6.41
CA ALA A 431 -36.04 1.44 6.97
C ALA A 431 -37.38 2.04 6.56
N HIS A 432 -37.46 3.31 6.13
CA HIS A 432 -38.72 3.90 5.65
C HIS A 432 -39.19 3.33 4.29
N GLY A 433 -38.29 2.72 3.50
CA GLY A 433 -38.66 2.01 2.26
C GLY A 433 -39.07 2.89 1.07
N HIS A 434 -38.84 4.21 1.10
CA HIS A 434 -39.07 5.11 -0.04
C HIS A 434 -37.97 5.02 -1.12
N HIS A 435 -37.47 3.82 -1.42
CA HIS A 435 -36.43 3.55 -2.40
C HIS A 435 -36.53 2.10 -2.92
N GLN A 436 -35.79 1.78 -3.99
CA GLN A 436 -35.74 0.44 -4.57
C GLN A 436 -34.55 -0.39 -4.05
N GLY A 437 -33.58 0.24 -3.38
CA GLY A 437 -32.41 -0.45 -2.81
C GLY A 437 -32.73 -1.32 -1.58
N CYS A 438 -31.75 -2.11 -1.17
CA CYS A 438 -31.79 -2.92 0.05
C CYS A 438 -30.49 -2.73 0.85
N LEU A 439 -30.59 -2.58 2.17
CA LEU A 439 -29.44 -2.60 3.08
C LEU A 439 -29.39 -3.93 3.84
N LEU A 440 -28.34 -4.72 3.65
CA LEU A 440 -28.05 -5.92 4.42
C LEU A 440 -26.99 -5.63 5.47
N ILE A 441 -27.28 -5.92 6.74
CA ILE A 441 -26.40 -5.64 7.87
C ILE A 441 -26.06 -6.94 8.60
N THR A 442 -24.79 -7.14 8.94
CA THR A 442 -24.40 -8.15 9.92
C THR A 442 -24.06 -7.50 11.27
N THR A 443 -24.48 -8.13 12.37
CA THR A 443 -24.18 -7.62 13.72
C THR A 443 -24.14 -8.74 14.76
N ARG A 444 -23.45 -8.56 15.87
CA ARG A 444 -23.51 -9.52 16.99
C ARG A 444 -24.82 -9.47 17.75
N VAL A 445 -25.26 -8.26 18.06
CA VAL A 445 -26.44 -7.99 18.89
C VAL A 445 -27.28 -6.97 18.15
N ILE A 446 -28.57 -7.25 17.99
CA ILE A 446 -29.47 -6.29 17.35
C ILE A 446 -29.59 -5.02 18.23
N PRO A 447 -29.21 -3.84 17.71
CA PRO A 447 -29.34 -2.57 18.44
C PRO A 447 -30.78 -2.28 18.83
N ARG A 448 -30.99 -1.54 19.93
CA ARG A 448 -32.34 -1.16 20.38
C ARG A 448 -33.11 -0.37 19.31
N GLY A 449 -32.44 0.53 18.60
CA GLY A 449 -33.02 1.31 17.50
C GLY A 449 -33.48 0.42 16.34
N ILE A 450 -32.64 -0.50 15.89
CA ILE A 450 -32.98 -1.43 14.79
C ILE A 450 -34.11 -2.38 15.20
N ARG A 451 -34.14 -2.83 16.46
CA ARG A 451 -35.23 -3.69 16.97
C ARG A 451 -36.59 -3.00 16.87
N ARG A 452 -36.66 -1.67 17.08
CA ARG A 452 -37.88 -0.88 16.85
C ARG A 452 -38.23 -0.86 15.37
N LEU A 453 -37.27 -0.59 14.48
CA LEU A 453 -37.49 -0.59 13.03
C LEU A 453 -38.02 -1.93 12.49
N VAL A 454 -37.53 -3.06 13.00
CA VAL A 454 -38.05 -4.41 12.65
C VAL A 454 -39.50 -4.60 13.09
N ALA A 455 -39.90 -4.02 14.23
CA ALA A 455 -41.27 -4.10 14.72
C ALA A 455 -42.22 -3.14 13.98
N ASP A 456 -41.72 -1.97 13.60
CA ASP A 456 -42.50 -0.88 13.03
C ASP A 456 -42.70 -1.02 11.51
N TYR A 457 -41.79 -1.70 10.79
CA TYR A 457 -41.79 -1.80 9.33
C TYR A 457 -41.75 -3.25 8.85
N GLY A 458 -42.80 -3.71 8.16
CA GLY A 458 -42.92 -5.10 7.65
C GLY A 458 -41.91 -5.49 6.56
N HIS A 459 -41.23 -4.52 5.94
CA HIS A 459 -40.15 -4.72 4.96
C HIS A 459 -38.75 -4.62 5.55
N VAL A 460 -38.64 -4.53 6.88
CA VAL A 460 -37.40 -4.65 7.64
C VAL A 460 -37.38 -6.02 8.31
N TRP A 461 -36.41 -6.84 7.94
CA TRP A 461 -36.39 -8.24 8.38
C TRP A 461 -35.16 -8.56 9.24
N HIS A 462 -35.36 -9.47 10.19
CA HIS A 462 -34.34 -9.91 11.14
C HIS A 462 -34.15 -11.42 11.06
N LEU A 463 -32.89 -11.84 10.86
CA LEU A 463 -32.46 -13.23 10.91
C LEU A 463 -31.52 -13.47 12.09
N PRO A 464 -31.99 -14.10 13.17
CA PRO A 464 -31.10 -14.60 14.21
C PRO A 464 -30.42 -15.89 13.77
N LEU A 465 -29.08 -15.91 13.79
CA LEU A 465 -28.26 -17.09 13.56
C LEU A 465 -27.83 -17.72 14.88
N ALA A 466 -28.25 -18.97 15.08
CA ALA A 466 -27.69 -19.87 16.07
C ALA A 466 -26.41 -20.55 15.55
N GLY A 467 -25.72 -21.31 16.40
CA GLY A 467 -24.67 -22.24 15.98
C GLY A 467 -25.19 -23.30 15.02
N LEU A 468 -24.26 -24.02 14.37
CA LEU A 468 -24.59 -25.10 13.45
C LEU A 468 -25.36 -26.21 14.17
N ALA A 469 -26.33 -26.80 13.47
CA ALA A 469 -26.98 -28.02 13.94
C ALA A 469 -25.97 -29.17 14.02
N GLN A 470 -26.31 -30.22 14.78
CA GLN A 470 -25.42 -31.37 15.00
C GLN A 470 -24.97 -32.04 13.70
N ASP A 471 -25.87 -32.23 12.75
CA ASP A 471 -25.56 -32.82 11.44
C ASP A 471 -24.65 -31.91 10.61
N GLU A 472 -24.90 -30.59 10.60
CA GLU A 472 -24.09 -29.61 9.87
C GLU A 472 -22.69 -29.46 10.48
N GLY A 473 -22.59 -29.45 11.82
CA GLY A 473 -21.34 -29.42 12.55
C GLY A 473 -20.52 -30.69 12.30
N THR A 474 -21.18 -31.85 12.18
CA THR A 474 -20.52 -33.12 11.88
C THR A 474 -19.92 -33.11 10.48
N VAL A 475 -20.60 -32.50 9.49
CA VAL A 475 -20.04 -32.30 8.14
C VAL A 475 -18.78 -31.42 8.22
N LEU A 476 -18.83 -30.30 8.95
CA LEU A 476 -17.67 -29.42 9.14
C LEU A 476 -16.47 -30.17 9.75
N LEU A 477 -16.69 -30.95 10.81
CA LEU A 477 -15.63 -31.70 11.49
C LEU A 477 -15.03 -32.81 10.60
N ARG A 478 -15.86 -33.55 9.87
CA ARG A 478 -15.41 -34.63 8.99
C ARG A 478 -14.59 -34.13 7.82
N GLN A 479 -14.99 -33.01 7.21
CA GLN A 479 -14.22 -32.40 6.13
C GLN A 479 -12.86 -31.87 6.60
N ALA A 480 -12.73 -31.55 7.87
CA ALA A 480 -11.45 -31.19 8.48
C ALA A 480 -10.64 -32.42 8.96
N ALA A 481 -10.95 -33.61 8.45
CA ALA A 481 -10.26 -34.87 8.71
C ALA A 481 -10.28 -35.36 10.18
N ILE A 482 -11.25 -34.92 10.99
CA ILE A 482 -11.43 -35.42 12.36
C ILE A 482 -12.05 -36.83 12.35
N LYS A 483 -11.46 -37.73 13.14
CA LYS A 483 -11.85 -39.13 13.31
C LYS A 483 -12.47 -39.33 14.69
N GLY A 484 -13.62 -40.02 14.74
CA GLY A 484 -14.29 -40.38 15.98
C GLY A 484 -15.70 -40.90 15.79
N ALA A 485 -16.25 -41.57 16.80
CA ALA A 485 -17.65 -41.98 16.81
C ALA A 485 -18.59 -40.76 16.73
N PRO A 486 -19.80 -40.89 16.13
CA PRO A 486 -20.78 -39.80 16.05
C PRO A 486 -21.12 -39.17 17.41
N SER A 487 -21.14 -39.96 18.49
CA SER A 487 -21.38 -39.45 19.85
C SER A 487 -20.30 -38.47 20.31
N ALA A 488 -19.02 -38.75 20.01
CA ALA A 488 -17.91 -37.90 20.39
C ALA A 488 -17.87 -36.60 19.57
N LEU A 489 -18.25 -36.66 18.29
CA LEU A 489 -18.44 -35.48 17.45
C LEU A 489 -19.57 -34.59 17.99
N HIS A 490 -20.71 -35.18 18.37
CA HIS A 490 -21.84 -34.45 18.94
C HIS A 490 -21.51 -33.81 20.29
N GLU A 491 -20.72 -34.47 21.13
CA GLU A 491 -20.23 -33.93 22.40
C GLU A 491 -19.40 -32.66 22.16
N LEU A 492 -18.45 -32.69 21.22
CA LEU A 492 -17.65 -31.52 20.87
C LEU A 492 -18.48 -30.37 20.28
N ILE A 493 -19.40 -30.68 19.37
CA ILE A 493 -20.30 -29.68 18.77
C ILE A 493 -21.20 -29.06 19.85
N GLY A 494 -21.75 -29.87 20.75
CA GLY A 494 -22.56 -29.42 21.87
C GLY A 494 -21.79 -28.50 22.81
N HIS A 495 -20.54 -28.85 23.14
CA HIS A 495 -19.67 -28.06 24.01
C HIS A 495 -19.46 -26.64 23.49
N TYR A 496 -19.14 -26.50 22.20
CA TYR A 496 -18.94 -25.19 21.57
C TYR A 496 -20.23 -24.57 21.00
N SER A 497 -21.40 -25.09 21.39
CA SER A 497 -22.71 -24.63 20.93
C SER A 497 -22.82 -24.49 19.40
N GLY A 498 -22.13 -25.36 18.66
CA GLY A 498 -22.08 -25.33 17.19
C GLY A 498 -21.39 -24.11 16.57
N ASN A 499 -20.56 -23.36 17.31
CA ASN A 499 -19.87 -22.18 16.78
C ASN A 499 -18.79 -22.60 15.74
N PRO A 500 -18.94 -22.26 14.44
CA PRO A 500 -18.02 -22.71 13.40
C PRO A 500 -16.58 -22.27 13.61
N LEU A 501 -16.33 -21.04 14.10
CA LEU A 501 -14.98 -20.56 14.35
C LEU A 501 -14.33 -21.35 15.49
N ALA A 502 -15.06 -21.52 16.61
CA ALA A 502 -14.58 -22.30 17.75
C ALA A 502 -14.22 -23.74 17.33
N LEU A 503 -15.11 -24.39 16.56
CA LEU A 503 -14.90 -25.73 16.04
C LEU A 503 -13.67 -25.78 15.12
N LYS A 504 -13.48 -24.82 14.21
CA LYS A 504 -12.29 -24.76 13.34
C LYS A 504 -10.99 -24.58 14.13
N LEU A 505 -10.97 -23.73 15.16
CA LEU A 505 -9.80 -23.54 16.03
C LEU A 505 -9.45 -24.81 16.82
N VAL A 506 -10.45 -25.51 17.34
CA VAL A 506 -10.27 -26.75 18.12
C VAL A 506 -9.86 -27.90 17.21
N VAL A 507 -10.43 -28.00 16.01
CA VAL A 507 -10.04 -28.95 14.97
C VAL A 507 -8.54 -28.86 14.67
N ALA A 508 -8.00 -27.64 14.54
CA ALA A 508 -6.56 -27.45 14.32
C ALA A 508 -5.73 -28.08 15.46
N THR A 509 -6.17 -27.88 16.71
CA THR A 509 -5.56 -28.49 17.90
C THR A 509 -5.65 -30.02 17.90
N VAL A 510 -6.81 -30.58 17.61
CA VAL A 510 -7.03 -32.04 17.61
C VAL A 510 -6.21 -32.71 16.50
N ASN A 511 -6.13 -32.10 15.32
CA ASN A 511 -5.32 -32.62 14.22
C ASN A 511 -3.83 -32.61 14.56
N GLU A 512 -3.34 -31.55 15.20
CA GLU A 512 -1.92 -31.40 15.53
C GLU A 512 -1.46 -32.31 16.68
N LEU A 513 -2.21 -32.35 17.79
CA LEU A 513 -1.78 -33.07 18.99
C LEU A 513 -2.28 -34.51 19.08
N TYR A 514 -3.41 -34.80 18.44
CA TYR A 514 -4.12 -36.07 18.59
C TYR A 514 -4.30 -36.81 17.26
N ALA A 515 -3.61 -36.37 16.21
CA ALA A 515 -3.70 -36.92 14.86
C ALA A 515 -5.16 -37.07 14.35
N GLY A 516 -6.00 -36.12 14.75
CA GLY A 516 -7.41 -36.07 14.40
C GLY A 516 -8.33 -36.96 15.25
N ASN A 517 -7.82 -37.69 16.25
CA ASN A 517 -8.62 -38.57 17.10
C ASN A 517 -9.29 -37.79 18.25
N ILE A 518 -10.60 -37.58 18.11
CA ILE A 518 -11.38 -36.81 19.07
C ILE A 518 -11.63 -37.56 20.39
N GLU A 519 -11.67 -38.89 20.39
CA GLU A 519 -11.97 -39.66 21.61
C GLU A 519 -10.81 -39.60 22.61
N THR A 520 -9.58 -39.58 22.10
CA THR A 520 -8.38 -39.37 22.93
C THR A 520 -8.38 -37.95 23.51
N PHE A 521 -8.71 -36.96 22.68
CA PHE A 521 -8.82 -35.56 23.10
C PHE A 521 -9.86 -35.36 24.22
N LEU A 522 -11.06 -35.94 24.07
CA LEU A 522 -12.13 -35.84 25.08
C LEU A 522 -11.77 -36.59 26.38
N ARG A 523 -11.13 -37.77 26.28
CA ARG A 523 -10.79 -38.62 27.43
C ARG A 523 -9.71 -38.01 28.33
N GLU A 524 -8.75 -37.28 27.77
CA GLU A 524 -7.70 -36.61 28.53
C GLU A 524 -8.20 -35.37 29.28
N GLY A 525 -9.51 -35.10 29.26
CA GLY A 525 -10.11 -33.99 29.97
C GLY A 525 -9.77 -32.64 29.34
N ALA A 526 -9.40 -32.62 28.06
CA ALA A 526 -9.08 -31.40 27.32
C ALA A 526 -10.33 -30.57 26.93
N LEU A 527 -11.49 -30.83 27.55
CA LEU A 527 -12.67 -29.97 27.52
C LEU A 527 -12.71 -29.07 28.77
N ILE A 528 -11.62 -28.38 29.09
CA ILE A 528 -11.60 -27.38 30.17
C ILE A 528 -12.21 -26.03 29.69
N PHE A 529 -12.72 -25.97 28.45
CA PHE A 529 -12.76 -24.76 27.65
C PHE A 529 -14.18 -24.31 27.31
N ASP A 530 -14.81 -23.54 28.19
CA ASP A 530 -16.20 -23.11 28.04
C ASP A 530 -16.40 -22.06 26.92
N ASP A 531 -15.33 -21.41 26.40
CA ASP A 531 -15.44 -20.32 25.44
C ASP A 531 -14.31 -20.21 24.39
N VAL A 532 -14.53 -19.36 23.36
CA VAL A 532 -13.54 -19.11 22.28
C VAL A 532 -12.27 -18.42 22.78
N ARG A 533 -12.34 -17.65 23.86
CA ARG A 533 -11.17 -16.92 24.41
C ARG A 533 -10.14 -17.90 24.96
N SER A 534 -10.59 -18.88 25.74
CA SER A 534 -9.71 -19.92 26.28
C SER A 534 -9.01 -20.73 25.19
N VAL A 535 -9.68 -20.97 24.06
CA VAL A 535 -9.06 -21.60 22.88
C VAL A 535 -7.99 -20.70 22.27
N LEU A 536 -8.22 -19.38 22.18
CA LEU A 536 -7.25 -18.41 21.67
C LEU A 536 -6.04 -18.24 22.60
N ASP A 537 -6.22 -18.26 23.93
CA ASP A 537 -5.13 -18.25 24.90
C ASP A 537 -4.17 -19.43 24.65
N GLN A 538 -4.72 -20.63 24.45
CA GLN A 538 -3.92 -21.81 24.17
C GLN A 538 -3.22 -21.74 22.81
N GLN A 539 -3.89 -21.22 21.78
CA GLN A 539 -3.22 -20.98 20.49
C GLN A 539 -2.06 -20.00 20.67
N PHE A 540 -2.27 -18.91 21.43
CA PHE A 540 -1.25 -17.92 21.71
C PHE A 540 0.01 -18.55 22.33
N ASP A 541 -0.15 -19.40 23.34
CA ASP A 541 0.96 -20.06 24.04
C ASP A 541 1.75 -21.03 23.15
N ARG A 542 1.09 -21.66 22.18
CA ARG A 542 1.70 -22.66 21.29
C ARG A 542 2.47 -22.06 20.13
N LEU A 543 2.09 -20.86 19.67
CA LEU A 543 2.74 -20.22 18.54
C LEU A 543 4.23 -19.98 18.82
N SER A 544 5.05 -20.03 17.77
CA SER A 544 6.44 -19.59 17.86
C SER A 544 6.52 -18.10 18.16
N GLU A 545 7.65 -17.62 18.67
CA GLU A 545 7.83 -16.21 19.01
C GLU A 545 7.55 -15.29 17.80
N LEU A 546 8.08 -15.63 16.62
CA LEU A 546 7.83 -14.87 15.39
C LEU A 546 6.36 -14.92 14.95
N ALA A 547 5.68 -16.06 15.11
CA ALA A 547 4.27 -16.18 14.78
C ALA A 547 3.40 -15.33 15.72
N ARG A 548 3.74 -15.27 17.02
CA ARG A 548 3.09 -14.36 17.97
C ARG A 548 3.34 -12.89 17.63
N ASP A 549 4.60 -12.55 17.32
CA ASP A 549 4.97 -11.19 16.90
C ASP A 549 4.16 -10.73 15.68
N LEU A 550 4.07 -11.59 14.65
CA LEU A 550 3.26 -11.29 13.47
C LEU A 550 1.77 -11.19 13.79
N TRP A 551 1.27 -12.02 14.70
CA TRP A 551 -0.13 -12.01 15.08
C TRP A 551 -0.52 -10.72 15.81
N ILE A 552 0.29 -10.29 16.78
CA ILE A 552 0.15 -9.01 17.48
C ILE A 552 0.32 -7.83 16.51
N TRP A 553 1.34 -7.89 15.66
CA TRP A 553 1.60 -6.85 14.67
C TRP A 553 0.42 -6.64 13.72
N LEU A 554 -0.15 -7.72 13.17
CA LEU A 554 -1.36 -7.65 12.33
C LEU A 554 -2.55 -7.04 13.09
N ALA A 555 -2.67 -7.32 14.39
CA ALA A 555 -3.72 -6.72 15.22
C ALA A 555 -3.56 -5.21 15.41
N ILE A 556 -2.32 -4.71 15.44
CA ILE A 556 -2.03 -3.28 15.53
C ILE A 556 -2.18 -2.59 14.17
N GLN A 557 -1.85 -3.27 13.07
CA GLN A 557 -2.01 -2.74 11.70
C GLN A 557 -3.45 -2.35 11.40
N ARG A 558 -4.43 -3.08 11.94
CA ARG A 558 -5.89 -2.86 11.78
C ARG A 558 -6.38 -2.91 10.34
N GLN A 559 -5.53 -3.15 9.36
CA GLN A 559 -5.89 -3.19 7.94
C GLN A 559 -5.34 -4.46 7.29
N PRO A 560 -5.98 -4.94 6.21
CA PRO A 560 -5.43 -6.03 5.41
C PRO A 560 -4.04 -5.69 4.88
N VAL A 561 -3.07 -6.55 5.12
CA VAL A 561 -1.67 -6.33 4.75
C VAL A 561 -1.31 -7.20 3.56
N ALA A 562 -0.85 -6.58 2.47
CA ALA A 562 -0.30 -7.32 1.32
C ALA A 562 0.90 -8.18 1.76
N PHE A 563 1.02 -9.38 1.17
CA PHE A 563 2.05 -10.35 1.56
C PHE A 563 3.48 -9.76 1.57
N GLU A 564 3.80 -8.87 0.62
CA GLU A 564 5.10 -8.21 0.49
C GLU A 564 5.42 -7.25 1.64
N ASN A 565 4.39 -6.75 2.32
CA ASN A 565 4.49 -5.81 3.43
C ASN A 565 4.43 -6.50 4.80
N VAL A 566 4.23 -7.83 4.85
CA VAL A 566 4.10 -8.56 6.11
C VAL A 566 5.42 -8.56 6.88
N GLY A 567 5.35 -8.20 8.16
CA GLY A 567 6.52 -8.13 9.04
C GLY A 567 7.40 -6.91 8.80
N GLN A 568 7.00 -5.98 7.94
CA GLN A 568 7.58 -4.65 7.96
C GLN A 568 7.40 -4.05 9.35
N GLN A 569 8.38 -3.25 9.80
CA GLN A 569 8.35 -2.59 11.11
C GLN A 569 8.52 -3.54 12.32
N LEU A 570 8.76 -4.84 12.16
CA LEU A 570 9.24 -5.67 13.26
C LEU A 570 10.60 -5.14 13.75
N VAL A 571 10.79 -5.09 15.07
CA VAL A 571 12.07 -4.63 15.67
C VAL A 571 13.22 -5.55 15.29
N VAL A 572 12.96 -6.87 15.27
CA VAL A 572 13.90 -7.88 14.79
C VAL A 572 13.50 -8.27 13.36
N PRO A 573 14.30 -7.94 12.33
CA PRO A 573 14.00 -8.32 10.97
C PRO A 573 13.95 -9.83 10.81
N ALA A 574 12.89 -10.36 10.21
CA ALA A 574 12.76 -11.77 9.89
C ALA A 574 13.16 -12.03 8.43
N THR A 575 13.75 -13.19 8.15
CA THR A 575 13.98 -13.63 6.77
C THR A 575 12.66 -14.02 6.11
N ARG A 576 12.60 -13.94 4.77
CA ARG A 576 11.41 -14.36 4.01
C ARG A 576 10.98 -15.80 4.32
N ARG A 577 11.94 -16.71 4.55
CA ARG A 577 11.67 -18.10 4.91
C ARG A 577 10.98 -18.24 6.26
N THR A 578 11.53 -17.62 7.31
CA THR A 578 10.97 -17.72 8.67
C THR A 578 9.61 -17.01 8.76
N LEU A 579 9.43 -15.92 8.01
CA LEU A 579 8.16 -15.23 7.87
C LEU A 579 7.08 -16.13 7.22
N LEU A 580 7.44 -16.84 6.15
CA LEU A 580 6.57 -17.83 5.50
C LEU A 580 6.19 -18.98 6.44
N GLU A 581 7.14 -19.49 7.24
CA GLU A 581 6.88 -20.53 8.23
C GLU A 581 5.90 -20.06 9.32
N ALA A 582 6.09 -18.83 9.82
CA ALA A 582 5.19 -18.22 10.78
C ALA A 582 3.77 -17.99 10.20
N ILE A 583 3.66 -17.49 8.97
CA ILE A 583 2.37 -17.34 8.28
C ILE A 583 1.69 -18.70 8.07
N ARG A 584 2.44 -19.73 7.67
CA ARG A 584 1.90 -21.10 7.54
C ARG A 584 1.39 -21.63 8.88
N SER A 585 2.09 -21.36 9.98
CA SER A 585 1.64 -21.72 11.33
C SER A 585 0.32 -21.04 11.68
N LEU A 586 0.20 -19.73 11.47
CA LEU A 586 -1.04 -18.98 11.70
C LEU A 586 -2.20 -19.44 10.80
N ARG A 587 -1.92 -19.79 9.54
CA ARG A 587 -2.91 -20.38 8.61
C ARG A 587 -3.42 -21.73 9.09
N ARG A 588 -2.52 -22.64 9.52
CA ARG A 588 -2.89 -23.95 10.06
C ARG A 588 -3.77 -23.84 11.31
N ALA A 589 -3.48 -22.85 12.16
CA ALA A 589 -4.28 -22.53 13.33
C ALA A 589 -5.61 -21.82 13.01
N SER A 590 -5.93 -21.56 11.73
CA SER A 590 -7.13 -20.80 11.31
C SER A 590 -7.25 -19.41 11.94
N LEU A 591 -6.11 -18.74 12.18
CA LEU A 591 -6.04 -17.41 12.82
C LEU A 591 -6.03 -16.25 11.83
N LEU A 592 -5.85 -16.53 10.53
CA LEU A 592 -5.79 -15.55 9.45
C LEU A 592 -7.01 -15.64 8.53
N VAL A 593 -7.37 -14.49 7.97
CA VAL A 593 -8.31 -14.35 6.85
C VAL A 593 -7.52 -13.89 5.64
N GLU A 594 -7.72 -14.57 4.51
CA GLU A 594 -7.13 -14.16 3.24
C GLU A 594 -8.15 -13.37 2.43
N LEU A 595 -7.79 -12.13 2.13
CA LEU A 595 -8.54 -11.25 1.27
C LEU A 595 -7.81 -11.18 -0.05
N THR A 596 -8.36 -11.81 -1.08
CA THR A 596 -7.93 -11.59 -2.46
C THR A 596 -8.62 -10.32 -2.96
N PRO A 597 -7.90 -9.19 -3.15
CA PRO A 597 -8.52 -8.02 -3.75
C PRO A 597 -8.87 -8.34 -5.21
N GLU A 598 -10.15 -8.59 -5.48
CA GLU A 598 -10.67 -8.43 -6.83
C GLU A 598 -10.91 -6.94 -7.05
N LYS A 599 -9.96 -6.30 -7.76
CA LYS A 599 -9.94 -4.91 -8.24
C LYS A 599 -11.23 -4.10 -7.98
N SER A 600 -11.22 -3.24 -6.96
CA SER A 600 -12.04 -2.03 -7.04
C SER A 600 -11.41 -1.10 -8.09
N ALA A 601 -12.22 -0.54 -8.99
CA ALA A 601 -11.76 0.23 -10.14
C ALA A 601 -11.13 1.60 -9.80
N THR A 602 -10.75 1.86 -8.54
CA THR A 602 -10.41 3.20 -8.04
C THR A 602 -9.07 3.33 -7.32
N ALA A 603 -8.28 2.28 -7.15
CA ALA A 603 -6.92 2.39 -6.58
C ALA A 603 -5.87 1.95 -7.61
N LEU A 604 -4.96 2.86 -7.96
CA LEU A 604 -4.04 2.75 -9.09
C LEU A 604 -2.70 2.07 -8.77
N ASP A 605 -2.47 1.53 -7.57
CA ASP A 605 -1.09 1.23 -7.12
C ASP A 605 -0.78 -0.20 -6.65
N ASP A 606 -1.70 -1.17 -6.62
CA ASP A 606 -1.35 -2.54 -6.18
C ASP A 606 -1.78 -3.61 -7.20
N ALA A 607 -0.83 -4.43 -7.65
CA ALA A 607 -1.13 -5.73 -8.25
C ALA A 607 -2.02 -6.56 -7.28
N PRO A 608 -2.89 -7.47 -7.76
CA PRO A 608 -3.77 -8.27 -6.89
C PRO A 608 -2.94 -9.26 -6.08
N SER A 609 -2.34 -8.80 -4.99
CA SER A 609 -1.63 -9.61 -4.02
C SER A 609 -2.62 -10.01 -2.92
N THR A 610 -2.60 -11.29 -2.52
CA THR A 610 -3.37 -11.77 -1.38
C THR A 610 -3.00 -10.95 -0.15
N ARG A 611 -4.00 -10.32 0.47
CA ARG A 611 -3.87 -9.54 1.70
C ARG A 611 -4.23 -10.41 2.89
N LEU A 612 -3.39 -10.38 3.92
CA LEU A 612 -3.64 -11.06 5.19
C LEU A 612 -4.39 -10.12 6.13
N ALA A 613 -5.47 -10.63 6.72
CA ALA A 613 -6.24 -9.97 7.76
C ALA A 613 -6.46 -10.95 8.93
N LEU A 614 -7.02 -10.45 10.02
CA LEU A 614 -7.40 -11.27 11.17
C LEU A 614 -8.92 -11.33 11.29
N HIS A 615 -9.43 -12.42 11.86
CA HIS A 615 -10.83 -12.50 12.26
C HIS A 615 -11.14 -11.42 13.31
N ASN A 616 -12.34 -10.82 13.25
CA ASN A 616 -12.72 -9.77 14.20
C ASN A 616 -12.64 -10.24 15.68
N VAL A 617 -13.04 -11.48 15.97
CA VAL A 617 -12.93 -12.08 17.32
C VAL A 617 -11.47 -12.16 17.79
N VAL A 618 -10.55 -12.44 16.88
CA VAL A 618 -9.10 -12.49 17.14
C VAL A 618 -8.54 -11.09 17.38
N MET A 619 -8.98 -10.10 16.60
CA MET A 619 -8.58 -8.70 16.79
C MET A 619 -8.97 -8.20 18.19
N GLU A 620 -10.19 -8.49 18.64
CA GLU A 620 -10.67 -8.11 19.97
C GLU A 620 -9.86 -8.78 21.08
N TYR A 621 -9.66 -10.09 20.99
CA TYR A 621 -8.83 -10.85 21.92
C TYR A 621 -7.42 -10.25 22.04
N LEU A 622 -6.74 -10.01 20.92
CA LEU A 622 -5.40 -9.44 20.93
C LEU A 622 -5.39 -7.99 21.43
N THR A 623 -6.46 -7.21 21.20
CA THR A 623 -6.56 -5.84 21.74
C THR A 623 -6.55 -5.87 23.26
N ASP A 624 -7.39 -6.72 23.86
CA ASP A 624 -7.47 -6.89 25.30
C ASP A 624 -6.13 -7.41 25.87
N HIS A 625 -5.51 -8.40 25.20
CA HIS A 625 -4.23 -8.97 25.61
C HIS A 625 -3.08 -7.96 25.56
N ILE A 626 -2.98 -7.16 24.49
CA ILE A 626 -1.97 -6.10 24.35
C ILE A 626 -2.16 -5.06 25.46
N LEU A 627 -3.39 -4.61 25.70
CA LEU A 627 -3.71 -3.64 26.74
C LEU A 627 -3.33 -4.14 28.14
N SER A 628 -3.75 -5.35 28.53
CA SER A 628 -3.44 -5.91 29.85
C SER A 628 -1.94 -6.08 30.06
N THR A 629 -1.23 -6.50 29.00
CA THR A 629 0.22 -6.70 29.05
C THR A 629 0.96 -5.37 29.17
N CYS A 630 0.60 -4.37 28.37
CA CYS A 630 1.17 -3.03 28.48
C CYS A 630 0.87 -2.37 29.83
N GLN A 631 -0.32 -2.58 30.42
CA GLN A 631 -0.63 -2.09 31.76
C GLN A 631 0.26 -2.73 32.83
N ALA A 632 0.45 -4.06 32.78
CA ALA A 632 1.35 -4.76 33.68
C ALA A 632 2.81 -4.31 33.51
N GLU A 633 3.26 -4.09 32.27
CA GLU A 633 4.58 -3.55 31.95
C GLU A 633 4.78 -2.16 32.54
N LEU A 634 3.83 -1.25 32.30
CA LEU A 634 3.85 0.11 32.87
C LEU A 634 3.86 0.07 34.40
N GLN A 635 3.10 -0.82 35.03
CA GLN A 635 3.07 -0.99 36.49
C GLN A 635 4.42 -1.44 37.04
N ASN A 636 5.02 -2.44 36.41
CA ASN A 636 6.24 -3.11 36.88
C ASN A 636 7.54 -2.46 36.40
N GLY A 637 7.47 -1.45 35.52
CA GLY A 637 8.65 -0.80 34.95
C GLY A 637 9.36 -1.68 33.90
N GLN A 638 8.62 -2.55 33.22
CA GLN A 638 9.10 -3.38 32.13
C GLN A 638 8.65 -2.81 30.78
N ALA A 639 9.25 -3.24 29.68
CA ALA A 639 8.90 -2.77 28.36
C ALA A 639 9.22 -3.82 27.29
N ASN A 640 8.44 -4.90 27.23
CA ASN A 640 8.58 -5.90 26.19
C ASN A 640 7.66 -5.54 25.00
N TYR A 641 6.37 -5.36 25.24
CA TYR A 641 5.39 -4.96 24.22
C TYR A 641 5.58 -3.49 23.84
N LEU A 642 5.80 -2.63 24.84
CA LEU A 642 6.07 -1.20 24.60
C LEU A 642 7.32 -0.97 23.74
N HIS A 643 8.27 -1.91 23.75
CA HIS A 643 9.46 -1.86 22.91
C HIS A 643 9.25 -2.50 21.53
N ARG A 644 8.59 -3.65 21.46
CA ARG A 644 8.49 -4.46 20.23
C ARG A 644 7.48 -3.93 19.22
N TYR A 645 6.44 -3.23 19.66
CA TYR A 645 5.33 -2.85 18.78
C TYR A 645 5.01 -1.36 18.81
N ALA A 646 4.84 -0.74 17.64
CA ALA A 646 4.37 0.64 17.53
C ALA A 646 2.85 0.69 17.76
N LEU A 647 2.41 1.05 18.97
CA LEU A 647 0.97 1.06 19.32
C LEU A 647 0.15 2.03 18.47
N ARG A 648 0.82 3.05 17.92
CA ARG A 648 0.29 3.98 16.91
C ARG A 648 1.35 4.20 15.83
N MET A 649 0.94 4.16 14.57
CA MET A 649 1.83 4.33 13.43
C MET A 649 1.59 5.66 12.71
N ALA A 650 2.60 6.52 12.60
CA ALA A 650 2.46 7.81 11.91
C ALA A 650 2.15 7.67 10.42
N ASN A 651 2.63 6.61 9.77
CA ASN A 651 2.41 6.39 8.33
C ASN A 651 1.04 5.76 8.01
N ALA A 652 0.29 5.28 9.00
CA ALA A 652 -1.05 4.74 8.78
C ALA A 652 -2.04 5.85 8.35
N PRO A 653 -3.13 5.52 7.65
CA PRO A 653 -4.20 6.48 7.35
C PRO A 653 -4.73 7.17 8.61
N GLU A 654 -5.11 8.44 8.52
CA GLU A 654 -5.47 9.26 9.70
C GLU A 654 -6.60 8.64 10.54
N HIS A 655 -7.59 8.02 9.89
CA HIS A 655 -8.68 7.33 10.59
C HIS A 655 -8.18 6.11 11.39
N ILE A 656 -7.18 5.37 10.89
CA ILE A 656 -6.54 4.27 11.61
C ILE A 656 -5.71 4.80 12.79
N GLN A 657 -4.99 5.90 12.62
CA GLN A 657 -4.23 6.50 13.73
C GLN A 657 -5.15 6.93 14.88
N LYS A 658 -6.29 7.53 14.55
CA LYS A 658 -7.33 7.89 15.54
C LYS A 658 -7.85 6.64 16.25
N LEU A 659 -8.13 5.57 15.51
CA LEU A 659 -8.57 4.30 16.08
C LEU A 659 -7.52 3.66 16.99
N GLN A 660 -6.25 3.58 16.57
CA GLN A 660 -5.14 3.07 17.37
C GLN A 660 -4.99 3.86 18.67
N THR A 661 -5.15 5.18 18.59
CA THR A 661 -5.16 6.04 19.78
C THR A 661 -6.30 5.67 20.72
N GLN A 662 -7.53 5.50 20.21
CA GLN A 662 -8.69 5.15 21.02
C GLN A 662 -8.61 3.74 21.63
N LEU A 663 -8.01 2.78 20.92
CA LEU A 663 -7.94 1.39 21.36
C LEU A 663 -6.75 1.12 22.28
N PHE A 664 -5.63 1.80 22.10
CA PHE A 664 -4.40 1.51 22.84
C PHE A 664 -3.96 2.68 23.72
N LEU A 665 -3.68 3.84 23.12
CA LEU A 665 -3.04 4.94 23.85
C LEU A 665 -3.97 5.61 24.88
N ALA A 666 -5.22 5.88 24.53
CA ALA A 666 -6.17 6.55 25.41
C ALA A 666 -6.54 5.70 26.63
N PRO A 667 -6.83 4.38 26.51
CA PRO A 667 -7.04 3.51 27.67
C PRO A 667 -5.80 3.40 28.56
N LEU A 668 -4.59 3.33 27.98
CA LEU A 668 -3.34 3.30 28.76
C LEU A 668 -3.09 4.62 29.49
N ALA A 669 -3.32 5.76 28.83
CA ALA A 669 -3.21 7.08 29.45
C ALA A 669 -4.24 7.27 30.58
N GLN A 670 -5.50 6.88 30.35
CA GLN A 670 -6.55 6.92 31.37
C GLN A 670 -6.22 6.01 32.56
N TRP A 671 -5.70 4.81 32.29
CA TRP A 671 -5.24 3.89 33.32
C TRP A 671 -4.10 4.50 34.15
N LEU A 672 -3.08 5.06 33.52
CA LEU A 672 -1.96 5.75 34.20
C LEU A 672 -2.46 6.90 35.10
N VAL A 673 -3.34 7.75 34.58
CA VAL A 673 -3.92 8.87 35.34
C VAL A 673 -4.74 8.37 36.52
N SER A 674 -5.52 7.31 36.37
CA SER A 674 -6.33 6.75 37.45
C SER A 674 -5.50 6.16 38.60
N HIS A 675 -4.28 5.69 38.32
CA HIS A 675 -3.41 5.07 39.33
C HIS A 675 -2.48 6.08 40.02
N GLU A 676 -1.95 7.06 39.28
CA GLU A 676 -0.87 7.94 39.80
C GLU A 676 -1.12 9.44 39.58
N GLY A 677 -2.24 9.83 38.97
CA GLY A 677 -2.50 11.19 38.50
C GLY A 677 -1.62 11.60 37.30
N SER A 678 -1.92 12.72 36.66
CA SER A 678 -1.22 13.15 35.44
C SER A 678 0.29 13.39 35.66
N ASP A 679 0.67 14.06 36.76
CA ASP A 679 2.08 14.34 37.08
C ASP A 679 2.85 13.08 37.53
N GLY A 680 2.18 12.12 38.16
CA GLY A 680 2.74 10.81 38.48
C GLY A 680 3.01 10.01 37.21
N ALA A 681 2.02 9.96 36.32
CA ALA A 681 2.11 9.30 35.02
C ALA A 681 3.27 9.84 34.18
N LEU A 682 3.41 11.17 34.04
CA LEU A 682 4.53 11.77 33.31
C LEU A 682 5.89 11.44 33.91
N ARG A 683 6.02 11.43 35.25
CA ARG A 683 7.27 11.00 35.91
C ARG A 683 7.60 9.53 35.63
N ARG A 684 6.61 8.64 35.69
CA ARG A 684 6.80 7.22 35.36
C ARG A 684 7.27 7.04 33.91
N LEU A 685 6.65 7.76 32.97
CA LEU A 685 7.05 7.75 31.56
C LEU A 685 8.49 8.25 31.36
N ARG A 686 8.91 9.32 32.05
CA ARG A 686 10.31 9.79 32.01
C ARG A 686 11.28 8.75 32.56
N ASN A 687 10.96 8.10 33.67
CA ASN A 687 11.80 7.02 34.22
C ASN A 687 11.96 5.85 33.23
N LEU A 688 10.92 5.54 32.46
CA LEU A 688 10.98 4.53 31.40
C LEU A 688 11.92 4.96 30.27
N LEU A 689 11.91 6.24 29.85
CA LEU A 689 12.88 6.76 28.88
C LEU A 689 14.32 6.65 29.39
N ASP A 690 14.55 6.99 30.67
CA ASP A 690 15.87 6.90 31.29
C ASP A 690 16.38 5.44 31.34
N PHE A 691 15.49 4.49 31.65
CA PHE A 691 15.78 3.06 31.60
C PHE A 691 16.08 2.60 30.17
N ALA A 692 15.29 3.03 29.18
CA ALA A 692 15.48 2.67 27.77
C ALA A 692 16.84 3.13 27.23
N ARG A 693 17.36 4.28 27.67
CA ARG A 693 18.68 4.77 27.24
C ARG A 693 19.84 3.91 27.73
N GLN A 694 19.66 3.16 28.81
CA GLN A 694 20.69 2.30 29.38
C GLN A 694 20.77 0.93 28.68
N ASP A 695 19.72 0.55 27.93
CA ASP A 695 19.63 -0.71 27.21
C ASP A 695 19.59 -0.48 25.69
N SER A 696 20.63 -0.95 24.98
CA SER A 696 20.75 -0.73 23.53
C SER A 696 19.61 -1.38 22.71
N ALA A 697 18.97 -2.44 23.20
CA ALA A 697 17.83 -3.02 22.51
C ALA A 697 16.63 -2.08 22.67
N LEU A 698 16.32 -1.67 23.90
CA LEU A 698 15.20 -0.78 24.22
C LEU A 698 15.31 0.57 23.50
N ALA A 699 16.52 1.12 23.43
CA ALA A 699 16.80 2.36 22.73
C ALA A 699 16.47 2.32 21.23
N LYS A 700 16.53 1.14 20.58
CA LYS A 700 16.32 0.99 19.12
C LYS A 700 14.90 0.55 18.72
N GLY A 701 14.05 0.19 19.67
CA GLY A 701 12.66 -0.21 19.39
C GLY A 701 11.66 0.94 19.49
N TYR A 702 10.39 0.62 19.70
CA TYR A 702 9.28 1.58 19.73
C TYR A 702 8.99 2.18 21.11
N MET A 703 9.80 1.86 22.11
CA MET A 703 9.58 2.34 23.48
C MET A 703 9.61 3.87 23.55
N GLY A 704 10.58 4.51 22.89
CA GLY A 704 10.66 5.97 22.79
C GLY A 704 9.40 6.57 22.17
N THR A 705 8.97 6.04 21.02
CA THR A 705 7.75 6.49 20.32
C THR A 705 6.48 6.30 21.15
N ASN A 706 6.28 5.12 21.74
CA ASN A 706 5.09 4.81 22.50
C ASN A 706 4.98 5.69 23.75
N VAL A 707 6.10 5.88 24.46
CA VAL A 707 6.15 6.81 25.61
C VAL A 707 5.87 8.24 25.16
N MET A 708 6.49 8.70 24.06
CA MET A 708 6.25 10.03 23.50
C MET A 708 4.76 10.24 23.16
N HIS A 709 4.10 9.27 22.53
CA HIS A 709 2.67 9.34 22.22
C HIS A 709 1.80 9.37 23.47
N LEU A 710 2.14 8.59 24.51
CA LEU A 710 1.45 8.64 25.80
C LEU A 710 1.64 10.01 26.48
N MET A 711 2.85 10.58 26.44
CA MET A 711 3.11 11.93 26.96
C MET A 711 2.27 12.96 26.23
N LEU A 712 2.16 12.90 24.89
CA LEU A 712 1.29 13.78 24.11
C LEU A 712 -0.21 13.63 24.45
N GLN A 713 -0.67 12.45 24.87
CA GLN A 713 -2.04 12.24 25.35
C GLN A 713 -2.26 12.86 26.75
N LEU A 714 -1.22 12.91 27.59
CA LEU A 714 -1.30 13.42 28.96
C LEU A 714 -1.04 14.93 29.06
N SER A 715 -0.08 15.43 28.28
CA SER A 715 0.32 16.83 28.17
C SER A 715 0.45 17.15 26.69
N SER A 716 -0.36 18.07 26.18
CA SER A 716 -0.42 18.45 24.75
C SER A 716 0.87 19.11 24.20
N THR A 717 2.01 18.95 24.88
CA THR A 717 3.32 19.48 24.56
C THR A 717 4.41 18.49 24.98
N LEU A 718 5.55 18.50 24.29
CA LEU A 718 6.76 17.75 24.65
C LEU A 718 7.86 18.68 25.19
N GLN A 719 7.52 19.92 25.55
CA GLN A 719 8.51 20.93 25.94
C GLN A 719 9.47 20.44 27.03
N SER A 720 10.78 20.63 26.80
CA SER A 720 11.86 20.23 27.71
C SER A 720 12.00 18.73 27.96
N GLU A 721 11.37 17.87 27.14
CA GLU A 721 11.55 16.42 27.19
C GLU A 721 12.85 15.99 26.48
N ASN A 722 13.44 14.90 26.97
CA ASN A 722 14.68 14.35 26.43
C ASN A 722 14.42 13.02 25.73
N PHE A 723 14.72 12.94 24.43
CA PHE A 723 14.67 11.69 23.66
C PHE A 723 16.02 11.28 23.08
N ALA A 724 17.11 11.93 23.52
CA ALA A 724 18.44 11.70 22.98
C ALA A 724 18.85 10.22 23.06
N GLY A 725 19.41 9.71 21.96
CA GLY A 725 19.87 8.33 21.83
C GLY A 725 18.77 7.28 21.73
N LEU A 726 17.49 7.67 21.65
CA LEU A 726 16.36 6.75 21.48
C LEU A 726 15.87 6.71 20.03
N SER A 727 15.08 5.69 19.70
CA SER A 727 14.37 5.61 18.44
C SER A 727 12.96 6.15 18.61
N LEU A 728 12.61 7.10 17.74
CA LEU A 728 11.29 7.70 17.58
C LEU A 728 10.69 7.30 16.23
N ARG A 729 10.92 6.05 15.82
CA ARG A 729 10.32 5.48 14.60
C ARG A 729 8.80 5.53 14.67
N GLN A 730 8.16 5.89 13.57
CA GLN A 730 6.69 6.06 13.50
C GLN A 730 6.14 7.16 14.42
N ALA A 731 6.98 8.09 14.89
CA ALA A 731 6.53 9.25 15.64
C ALA A 731 5.67 10.19 14.76
N ASP A 732 4.56 10.68 15.31
CA ASP A 732 3.74 11.72 14.68
C ASP A 732 3.97 13.03 15.45
N LEU A 733 4.78 13.90 14.87
CA LEU A 733 5.24 15.16 15.44
C LEU A 733 4.54 16.36 14.81
N ARG A 734 3.54 16.16 13.92
CA ARG A 734 2.84 17.22 13.19
C ARG A 734 2.17 18.27 14.07
N ALA A 735 1.66 17.87 15.22
CA ALA A 735 0.97 18.75 16.16
C ALA A 735 1.77 18.97 17.46
N ALA A 736 3.00 18.45 17.56
CA ALA A 736 3.79 18.51 18.78
C ALA A 736 4.63 19.80 18.83
N SER A 737 4.59 20.51 19.95
CA SER A 737 5.58 21.54 20.24
C SER A 737 6.91 20.87 20.58
N LEU A 738 7.94 21.14 19.76
CA LEU A 738 9.31 20.62 19.91
C LEU A 738 10.27 21.66 20.52
N ILE A 739 9.73 22.68 21.19
CA ILE A 739 10.54 23.70 21.86
C ILE A 739 11.34 23.04 22.99
N ASP A 740 12.66 23.22 22.99
CA ASP A 740 13.57 22.70 24.03
C ASP A 740 13.61 21.16 24.15
N VAL A 741 13.21 20.42 23.11
CA VAL A 741 13.26 18.95 23.11
C VAL A 741 14.64 18.46 22.68
N ASP A 742 15.29 17.60 23.47
CA ASP A 742 16.58 16.99 23.10
C ASP A 742 16.37 15.79 22.17
N LEU A 743 16.81 15.92 20.91
CA LEU A 743 16.72 14.88 19.88
C LEU A 743 18.10 14.39 19.40
N ARG A 744 19.18 14.68 20.12
CA ARG A 744 20.53 14.24 19.68
C ARG A 744 20.63 12.73 19.51
N ASN A 745 21.23 12.29 18.41
CA ASN A 745 21.41 10.87 18.09
C ASN A 745 20.09 10.06 18.13
N THR A 746 18.95 10.71 17.91
CA THR A 746 17.64 10.06 17.90
C THR A 746 17.35 9.52 16.50
N ASP A 747 16.89 8.26 16.42
CA ASP A 747 16.45 7.69 15.15
C ASP A 747 15.02 8.14 14.84
N LEU A 748 14.89 9.05 13.87
CA LEU A 748 13.62 9.63 13.42
C LEU A 748 13.12 8.98 12.11
N SER A 749 13.60 7.78 11.76
CA SER A 749 13.18 7.11 10.53
C SER A 749 11.66 6.83 10.53
N SER A 750 11.01 7.11 9.41
CA SER A 750 9.54 7.03 9.28
C SER A 750 8.72 7.94 10.22
N ALA A 751 9.35 8.90 10.91
CA ALA A 751 8.61 9.93 11.66
C ALA A 751 7.95 10.94 10.71
N ARG A 752 6.81 11.52 11.12
CA ARG A 752 6.10 12.56 10.37
C ARG A 752 6.19 13.90 11.11
N PHE A 753 6.63 14.92 10.40
CA PHE A 753 6.62 16.31 10.84
C PHE A 753 5.48 17.08 10.18
N ALA A 754 5.09 18.23 10.74
CA ALA A 754 4.23 19.19 10.03
C ALA A 754 4.92 19.51 8.70
N ASP A 755 4.13 19.72 7.63
CA ASP A 755 4.64 19.91 6.27
C ASP A 755 5.96 20.69 6.23
N SER A 756 6.89 20.15 5.44
CA SER A 756 8.33 20.32 5.55
C SER A 756 8.75 21.72 5.94
N PHE A 757 9.86 21.83 6.69
CA PHE A 757 10.75 22.98 6.55
C PHE A 757 10.79 23.28 5.04
N GLY A 758 10.30 24.46 4.62
CA GLY A 758 10.33 24.81 3.19
C GLY A 758 11.77 24.70 2.68
N ILE A 759 11.98 24.90 1.38
CA ILE A 759 13.35 24.98 0.84
C ILE A 759 14.18 25.88 1.76
N VAL A 760 15.24 25.30 2.32
CA VAL A 760 16.18 26.03 3.17
C VAL A 760 17.00 26.88 2.22
N THR A 761 16.73 28.18 2.21
CA THR A 761 17.36 29.11 1.28
C THR A 761 18.66 29.66 1.83
N SER A 762 18.82 29.66 3.15
CA SER A 762 19.98 30.24 3.82
C SER A 762 20.17 29.65 5.22
N VAL A 763 21.44 29.43 5.59
CA VAL A 763 21.87 28.98 6.92
C VAL A 763 23.01 29.85 7.41
N ALA A 764 23.08 30.09 8.72
CA ALA A 764 24.15 30.85 9.34
C ALA A 764 24.42 30.34 10.75
N VAL A 765 25.68 30.41 11.18
CA VAL A 765 26.10 30.10 12.55
C VAL A 765 26.46 31.41 13.25
N SER A 766 26.10 31.55 14.52
CA SER A 766 26.44 32.73 15.30
C SER A 766 27.96 32.82 15.51
N PRO A 767 28.56 34.03 15.55
CA PRO A 767 30.00 34.21 15.77
C PRO A 767 30.56 33.56 17.04
N ASP A 768 29.73 33.42 18.08
CA ASP A 768 30.09 32.75 19.33
C ASP A 768 29.92 31.22 19.29
N GLY A 769 29.46 30.66 18.17
CA GLY A 769 29.23 29.24 17.97
C GLY A 769 28.08 28.66 18.82
N GLN A 770 27.21 29.49 19.40
CA GLN A 770 26.12 29.03 20.25
C GLN A 770 24.86 28.66 19.47
N PHE A 771 24.60 29.32 18.34
CA PHE A 771 23.36 29.18 17.60
C PHE A 771 23.59 28.85 16.12
N LEU A 772 22.72 28.00 15.59
CA LEU A 772 22.52 27.77 14.16
C LEU A 772 21.18 28.41 13.79
N ALA A 773 21.12 29.17 12.70
CA ALA A 773 19.89 29.70 12.15
C ALA A 773 19.68 29.23 10.72
N ALA A 774 18.41 29.08 10.32
CA ALA A 774 18.02 28.74 8.95
C ALA A 774 16.75 29.49 8.53
N GLY A 775 16.76 30.01 7.31
CA GLY A 775 15.55 30.46 6.63
C GLY A 775 14.94 29.32 5.83
N ALA A 776 13.75 28.86 6.23
CA ALA A 776 13.01 27.77 5.60
C ALA A 776 11.67 28.27 5.07
N GLY A 777 11.59 28.53 3.76
CA GLY A 777 10.45 29.24 3.18
C GLY A 777 10.24 30.60 3.83
N ARG A 778 9.11 30.81 4.52
CA ARG A 778 8.77 32.06 5.24
C ARG A 778 9.21 32.08 6.70
N SER A 779 9.74 30.97 7.19
CA SER A 779 10.03 30.78 8.61
C SER A 779 11.53 30.92 8.87
N LEU A 780 11.88 31.67 9.91
CA LEU A 780 13.22 31.73 10.47
C LEU A 780 13.28 30.82 11.68
N MET A 781 14.25 29.91 11.71
CA MET A 781 14.40 28.94 12.78
C MET A 781 15.80 29.01 13.36
N VAL A 782 15.89 28.88 14.68
CA VAL A 782 17.15 29.01 15.42
C VAL A 782 17.28 27.87 16.41
N TRP A 783 18.39 27.15 16.31
CA TRP A 783 18.77 26.04 17.15
C TRP A 783 19.99 26.40 18.00
N ARG A 784 20.10 25.80 19.18
CA ARG A 784 21.36 25.77 19.93
C ARG A 784 22.32 24.82 19.24
N LEU A 785 23.48 25.29 18.79
CA LEU A 785 24.41 24.53 17.95
C LEU A 785 24.93 23.26 18.64
N GLN A 786 25.29 23.35 19.92
CA GLN A 786 25.85 22.21 20.68
C GLN A 786 24.85 21.08 20.91
N THR A 787 23.55 21.40 21.03
CA THR A 787 22.51 20.42 21.34
C THR A 787 21.59 20.12 20.16
N LEU A 788 21.68 20.90 19.09
CA LEU A 788 20.74 20.93 17.95
C LEU A 788 19.27 21.07 18.37
N GLN A 789 19.02 21.66 19.54
CA GLN A 789 17.67 21.89 20.04
C GLN A 789 17.08 23.16 19.43
N LEU A 790 15.87 23.05 18.86
CA LEU A 790 15.14 24.21 18.35
C LEU A 790 14.77 25.12 19.52
N THR A 791 15.33 26.32 19.52
CA THR A 791 15.14 27.30 20.60
C THR A 791 14.08 28.32 20.21
N MET A 792 14.05 28.74 18.94
CA MET A 792 13.12 29.75 18.44
C MET A 792 12.67 29.43 17.01
N ALA A 793 11.41 29.75 16.71
CA ALA A 793 10.86 29.71 15.36
C ALA A 793 9.95 30.94 15.13
N PHE A 794 10.22 31.69 14.07
CA PHE A 794 9.55 32.93 13.73
C PHE A 794 8.95 32.83 12.32
N ALA A 795 7.68 33.22 12.15
CA ALA A 795 6.96 33.15 10.86
C ALA A 795 6.36 34.51 10.45
N GLU A 796 7.13 35.59 10.62
CA GLU A 796 6.68 36.97 10.35
C GLU A 796 6.86 37.42 8.89
N HIS A 797 7.68 36.71 8.10
CA HIS A 797 7.88 37.07 6.70
C HIS A 797 6.65 36.70 5.86
N SER A 798 6.19 37.64 5.04
CA SER A 798 5.08 37.40 4.10
C SER A 798 5.51 36.60 2.85
N ARG A 799 6.82 36.59 2.55
CA ARG A 799 7.44 35.91 1.42
C ARG A 799 8.62 35.06 1.86
N ASN A 800 9.15 34.26 0.95
CA ASN A 800 10.27 33.39 1.26
C ASN A 800 11.50 34.23 1.62
N ILE A 801 12.17 33.84 2.69
CA ILE A 801 13.46 34.37 3.10
C ILE A 801 14.45 34.04 1.99
N ALA A 802 15.19 35.05 1.53
CA ALA A 802 16.26 34.89 0.56
C ALA A 802 17.60 34.66 1.26
N GLN A 803 17.90 35.42 2.33
CA GLN A 803 19.16 35.34 3.04
C GLN A 803 19.01 35.71 4.53
N ILE A 804 19.85 35.09 5.37
CA ILE A 804 20.01 35.44 6.79
C ILE A 804 21.46 35.81 7.10
N ALA A 805 21.68 36.65 8.11
CA ALA A 805 23.01 37.04 8.57
C ALA A 805 23.02 37.35 10.07
N PHE A 806 23.99 36.81 10.80
CA PHE A 806 24.23 37.18 12.19
C PHE A 806 25.00 38.49 12.29
N ALA A 807 24.66 39.32 13.27
CA ALA A 807 25.49 40.43 13.68
C ALA A 807 26.75 39.91 14.41
N PRO A 808 27.86 40.66 14.40
CA PRO A 808 29.11 40.26 15.08
C PRO A 808 28.95 40.03 16.59
N ASP A 809 27.92 40.61 17.22
CA ASP A 809 27.63 40.43 18.64
C ASP A 809 27.03 39.05 19.00
N GLY A 810 26.68 38.23 18.00
CA GLY A 810 26.06 36.91 18.17
C GLY A 810 24.64 36.93 18.74
N ARG A 811 24.10 38.10 19.07
CA ARG A 811 22.78 38.29 19.67
C ARG A 811 21.74 38.66 18.62
N HIS A 812 22.12 39.46 17.62
CA HIS A 812 21.18 39.91 16.60
C HIS A 812 21.29 39.10 15.32
N LEU A 813 20.13 38.85 14.71
CA LEU A 813 20.00 38.09 13.46
C LEU A 813 19.11 38.86 12.49
N ALA A 814 19.64 39.17 11.31
CA ALA A 814 18.87 39.76 10.23
C ALA A 814 18.40 38.68 9.24
N SER A 815 17.23 38.90 8.67
CA SER A 815 16.65 38.06 7.62
C SER A 815 16.01 38.95 6.57
N ALA A 816 16.27 38.68 5.30
CA ALA A 816 15.70 39.41 4.18
C ALA A 816 14.86 38.48 3.30
N ASP A 817 13.67 38.92 2.88
CA ASP A 817 12.85 38.22 1.90
C ASP A 817 13.08 38.70 0.46
N PHE A 818 12.56 37.95 -0.51
CA PHE A 818 12.69 38.29 -1.94
C PHE A 818 12.01 39.62 -2.35
N GLU A 819 11.13 40.21 -1.53
CA GLU A 819 10.52 41.53 -1.79
C GLU A 819 11.30 42.68 -1.12
N GLY A 820 12.45 42.35 -0.52
CA GLY A 820 13.32 43.28 0.16
C GLY A 820 12.83 43.71 1.55
N ILE A 821 11.93 42.97 2.20
CA ILE A 821 11.62 43.20 3.61
C ILE A 821 12.74 42.62 4.47
N ILE A 822 13.34 43.46 5.30
CA ILE A 822 14.38 43.09 6.26
C ILE A 822 13.77 43.08 7.66
N LEU A 823 13.94 41.96 8.35
CA LEU A 823 13.56 41.78 9.76
C LEU A 823 14.82 41.50 10.58
N VAL A 824 14.98 42.22 11.69
CA VAL A 824 16.09 42.04 12.65
C VAL A 824 15.54 41.57 13.99
N TRP A 825 16.11 40.49 14.50
CA TRP A 825 15.70 39.78 15.71
C TRP A 825 16.75 39.93 16.80
N ASP A 826 16.31 40.08 18.04
CA ASP A 826 17.13 39.90 19.24
C ASP A 826 16.88 38.50 19.78
N LEU A 827 17.87 37.62 19.64
CA LEU A 827 17.75 36.21 20.01
C LEU A 827 17.74 35.99 21.52
N LEU A 828 18.32 36.91 22.30
CA LEU A 828 18.29 36.83 23.76
C LEU A 828 16.90 37.20 24.30
N ALA A 829 16.25 38.19 23.68
CA ALA A 829 14.89 38.59 24.02
C ALA A 829 13.81 37.78 23.29
N GLY A 830 14.18 36.98 22.30
CA GLY A 830 13.26 36.16 21.49
C GLY A 830 12.23 36.97 20.71
N LYS A 831 12.56 38.20 20.26
CA LYS A 831 11.60 39.11 19.64
C LYS A 831 12.16 39.91 18.48
N LEU A 832 11.27 40.34 17.60
CA LEU A 832 11.56 41.27 16.52
C LEU A 832 11.90 42.64 17.10
N VAL A 833 13.06 43.19 16.72
CA VAL A 833 13.50 44.53 17.18
C VAL A 833 13.47 45.58 16.09
N ASN A 834 13.57 45.19 14.81
CA ASN A 834 13.36 46.14 13.72
C ASN A 834 12.77 45.48 12.46
N ARG A 835 12.03 46.28 11.69
CA ARG A 835 11.42 45.91 10.40
C ARG A 835 11.47 47.10 9.46
N PHE A 836 12.08 46.91 8.29
CA PHE A 836 12.13 47.94 7.27
C PHE A 836 12.20 47.33 5.87
N LYS A 837 11.78 48.11 4.86
CA LYS A 837 11.84 47.70 3.46
C LYS A 837 13.09 48.29 2.81
N SER A 838 13.80 47.47 2.05
CA SER A 838 14.93 47.88 1.24
C SER A 838 14.50 48.97 0.25
N HIS A 839 15.30 50.04 0.16
CA HIS A 839 15.12 51.10 -0.83
C HIS A 839 15.60 50.70 -2.22
N VAL A 840 16.31 49.58 -2.34
CA VAL A 840 16.86 49.05 -3.61
C VAL A 840 16.03 47.90 -4.20
N GLY A 841 14.94 47.48 -3.56
CA GLY A 841 14.07 46.38 -4.00
C GLY A 841 14.62 44.98 -3.69
N ASP A 842 14.29 44.00 -4.54
CA ASP A 842 14.53 42.56 -4.40
C ASP A 842 15.95 42.23 -3.90
N LEU A 843 16.02 41.69 -2.68
CA LEU A 843 17.27 41.29 -2.05
C LEU A 843 17.53 39.80 -2.27
N LEU A 844 18.76 39.47 -2.66
CA LEU A 844 19.28 38.10 -2.71
C LEU A 844 20.29 37.85 -1.60
N THR A 845 20.92 38.89 -1.08
CA THR A 845 21.99 38.78 -0.09
C THR A 845 21.97 39.95 0.88
N ILE A 846 22.38 39.69 2.12
CA ILE A 846 22.58 40.69 3.19
C ILE A 846 23.84 40.33 4.00
N ALA A 847 24.49 41.33 4.57
CA ALA A 847 25.63 41.15 5.46
C ALA A 847 25.72 42.28 6.50
N PHE A 848 26.17 41.94 7.71
CA PHE A 848 26.54 42.94 8.73
C PHE A 848 27.99 43.38 8.55
N SER A 849 28.27 44.65 8.82
CA SER A 849 29.63 45.14 8.97
C SER A 849 30.29 44.55 10.22
N PRO A 850 31.63 44.42 10.25
CA PRO A 850 32.35 43.87 11.40
C PRO A 850 32.18 44.69 12.69
N ASP A 851 31.89 45.99 12.58
CA ASP A 851 31.56 46.85 13.73
C ASP A 851 30.13 46.66 14.25
N GLY A 852 29.28 45.92 13.52
CA GLY A 852 27.90 45.62 13.86
C GLY A 852 26.90 46.77 13.65
N GLU A 853 27.32 47.93 13.19
CA GLU A 853 26.46 49.13 13.08
C GLU A 853 25.72 49.21 11.74
N THR A 854 26.32 48.67 10.68
CA THR A 854 25.82 48.78 9.30
C THR A 854 25.33 47.44 8.78
N LEU A 855 24.16 47.43 8.16
CA LEU A 855 23.67 46.31 7.37
C LEU A 855 23.76 46.71 5.89
N VAL A 856 24.23 45.80 5.04
CA VAL A 856 24.23 45.96 3.59
C VAL A 856 23.42 44.87 2.92
N GLY A 857 22.94 45.13 1.71
CA GLY A 857 22.11 44.21 0.98
C GLY A 857 22.03 44.54 -0.49
N GLY A 858 21.95 43.51 -1.32
CA GLY A 858 21.91 43.63 -2.78
C GLY A 858 21.15 42.47 -3.42
N GLY A 859 20.80 42.63 -4.71
CA GLY A 859 20.08 41.62 -5.46
C GLY A 859 19.89 41.96 -6.94
N TYR A 860 18.70 41.66 -7.48
CA TYR A 860 18.42 41.71 -8.92
C TYR A 860 18.44 43.10 -9.55
N ASN A 861 18.27 44.15 -8.75
CA ASN A 861 18.26 45.52 -9.24
C ASN A 861 19.66 46.12 -9.44
N GLY A 862 20.71 45.37 -9.10
CA GLY A 862 22.10 45.77 -9.32
C GLY A 862 22.62 46.87 -8.40
N HIS A 863 21.83 47.31 -7.43
CA HIS A 863 22.22 48.27 -6.40
C HIS A 863 22.54 47.56 -5.08
N ILE A 864 23.44 48.15 -4.29
CA ILE A 864 23.71 47.74 -2.91
C ILE A 864 23.22 48.85 -1.98
N GLY A 865 22.25 48.55 -1.13
CA GLY A 865 21.80 49.49 -0.10
C GLY A 865 22.62 49.38 1.17
N LEU A 866 22.81 50.51 1.85
CA LEU A 866 23.48 50.61 3.15
C LEU A 866 22.51 51.17 4.19
N TRP A 867 22.41 50.52 5.35
CA TRP A 867 21.50 50.91 6.43
C TRP A 867 22.19 50.92 7.78
N LYS A 868 21.84 51.91 8.60
CA LYS A 868 22.01 51.82 10.05
C LYS A 868 20.82 51.08 10.64
N TRP A 869 20.99 49.78 10.85
CA TRP A 869 19.87 48.87 11.09
C TRP A 869 19.11 49.13 12.39
N HIS A 870 19.74 49.70 13.42
CA HIS A 870 19.06 50.03 14.69
C HIS A 870 17.98 51.11 14.52
N GLN A 871 18.18 52.03 13.56
CA GLN A 871 17.32 53.19 13.33
C GLN A 871 16.52 53.06 12.02
N ALA A 872 16.76 52.00 11.26
CA ALA A 872 16.27 51.84 9.88
C ALA A 872 16.62 53.04 8.98
N GLU A 873 17.74 53.72 9.26
CA GLU A 873 18.20 54.89 8.52
C GLU A 873 19.01 54.43 7.29
N VAL A 874 18.76 55.05 6.14
CA VAL A 874 19.51 54.78 4.90
C VAL A 874 20.78 55.62 4.90
N LEU A 875 21.94 54.95 4.79
CA LEU A 875 23.26 55.60 4.77
C LEU A 875 23.74 55.91 3.34
N GLY A 876 23.24 55.18 2.35
CA GLY A 876 23.60 55.37 0.94
C GLY A 876 23.27 54.17 0.06
N THR A 877 23.65 54.28 -1.21
CA THR A 877 23.48 53.24 -2.22
C THR A 877 24.74 53.18 -3.08
N LEU A 878 25.28 51.97 -3.30
CA LEU A 878 26.35 51.73 -4.27
C LEU A 878 25.74 51.26 -5.59
N GLU A 879 26.36 51.65 -6.71
CA GLU A 879 25.92 51.30 -8.07
C GLU A 879 26.93 50.40 -8.81
N PRO A 880 26.97 49.09 -8.50
CA PRO A 880 27.68 48.10 -9.29
C PRO A 880 27.19 47.96 -10.73
N ALA A 881 28.03 47.39 -11.59
CA ALA A 881 27.74 47.22 -13.01
C ALA A 881 26.78 46.06 -13.33
N ALA A 882 26.38 45.25 -12.33
CA ALA A 882 25.61 44.03 -12.53
C ALA A 882 24.79 43.64 -11.28
N ARG A 883 23.91 42.63 -11.46
CA ARG A 883 23.10 42.02 -10.40
C ARG A 883 23.97 41.41 -9.32
N ILE A 884 23.60 41.60 -8.06
CA ILE A 884 24.41 41.17 -6.91
C ILE A 884 23.96 39.81 -6.44
N LEU A 885 24.90 38.86 -6.35
CA LEU A 885 24.65 37.51 -5.85
C LEU A 885 25.18 37.30 -4.43
N ALA A 886 26.31 37.92 -4.11
CA ALA A 886 26.95 37.81 -2.80
C ALA A 886 27.58 39.13 -2.36
N LEU A 887 27.64 39.31 -1.04
CA LEU A 887 28.31 40.42 -0.37
C LEU A 887 29.17 39.87 0.78
N ALA A 888 30.36 40.43 0.97
CA ALA A 888 31.17 40.17 2.16
C ALA A 888 32.01 41.37 2.55
N PHE A 889 32.04 41.69 3.84
CA PHE A 889 32.95 42.67 4.39
C PHE A 889 34.33 42.07 4.58
N ALA A 890 35.38 42.85 4.31
CA ALA A 890 36.71 42.54 4.80
C ALA A 890 36.71 42.57 6.34
N PRO A 891 37.54 41.76 7.02
CA PRO A 891 37.59 41.71 8.48
C PRO A 891 37.89 43.07 9.14
N THR A 892 38.59 43.97 8.44
CA THR A 892 38.88 45.33 8.90
C THR A 892 37.65 46.27 8.88
N GLY A 893 36.59 45.90 8.16
CA GLY A 893 35.36 46.69 8.01
C GLY A 893 35.41 47.82 6.99
N GLU A 894 36.60 48.16 6.50
CA GLU A 894 36.81 49.28 5.56
C GLU A 894 36.31 48.96 4.14
N LEU A 895 36.34 47.67 3.77
CA LEU A 895 36.04 47.20 2.41
C LEU A 895 34.82 46.29 2.36
N LEU A 896 33.98 46.51 1.35
CA LEU A 896 32.90 45.62 0.95
C LEU A 896 33.20 45.01 -0.41
N ALA A 897 33.27 43.69 -0.48
CA ALA A 897 33.35 42.95 -1.72
C ALA A 897 31.94 42.51 -2.18
N ASN A 898 31.67 42.61 -3.48
CA ASN A 898 30.49 42.04 -4.10
C ASN A 898 30.85 41.16 -5.30
N VAL A 899 30.04 40.13 -5.55
CA VAL A 899 30.10 39.31 -6.76
C VAL A 899 28.85 39.56 -7.59
N GLY A 900 29.07 39.92 -8.85
CA GLY A 900 28.04 40.12 -9.85
C GLY A 900 27.71 38.88 -10.67
N TYR A 901 26.55 38.88 -11.31
CA TYR A 901 26.01 37.76 -12.09
C TYR A 901 26.91 37.30 -13.25
N PHE A 902 27.76 38.17 -13.80
CA PHE A 902 28.70 37.81 -14.86
C PHE A 902 30.11 37.48 -14.33
N GLY A 903 30.24 37.25 -13.03
CA GLY A 903 31.49 36.93 -12.37
C GLY A 903 32.42 38.13 -12.17
N GLU A 904 31.89 39.37 -12.25
CA GLU A 904 32.66 40.53 -11.81
C GLU A 904 32.74 40.58 -10.29
N ILE A 905 33.95 40.74 -9.76
CA ILE A 905 34.17 41.02 -8.34
C ILE A 905 34.56 42.48 -8.21
N GLN A 906 33.86 43.21 -7.36
CA GLN A 906 34.12 44.63 -7.10
C GLN A 906 34.34 44.84 -5.61
N ALA A 907 35.33 45.66 -5.27
CA ALA A 907 35.63 46.03 -3.90
C ALA A 907 35.43 47.53 -3.71
N TRP A 908 34.66 47.88 -2.70
CA TRP A 908 34.22 49.23 -2.40
C TRP A 908 34.73 49.67 -1.04
N ASP A 909 35.14 50.91 -0.94
CA ASP A 909 35.36 51.57 0.35
C ASP A 909 34.00 51.97 0.92
N ILE A 910 33.67 51.51 2.11
CA ILE A 910 32.34 51.71 2.70
C ILE A 910 32.09 53.17 3.13
N HIS A 911 33.15 53.88 3.50
CA HIS A 911 33.06 55.24 4.06
C HIS A 911 32.99 56.28 2.96
N THR A 912 33.81 56.12 1.92
CA THR A 912 33.85 57.01 0.75
C THR A 912 32.84 56.60 -0.32
N GLN A 913 32.30 55.38 -0.25
CA GLN A 913 31.39 54.79 -1.23
C GLN A 913 31.98 54.74 -2.65
N GLN A 914 33.31 54.69 -2.75
CA GLN A 914 34.03 54.62 -4.03
C GLN A 914 34.46 53.20 -4.35
N LEU A 915 34.37 52.85 -5.64
CA LEU A 915 34.94 51.61 -6.17
C LEU A 915 36.46 51.71 -6.10
N ILE A 916 37.10 50.78 -5.39
CA ILE A 916 38.57 50.74 -5.27
C ILE A 916 39.16 49.93 -6.43
N TYR A 917 38.60 48.76 -6.69
CA TYR A 917 39.03 47.91 -7.80
C TYR A 917 37.91 46.99 -8.27
N SER A 918 38.01 46.58 -9.54
CA SER A 918 37.14 45.60 -10.16
C SER A 918 38.00 44.53 -10.83
N LEU A 919 37.63 43.27 -10.62
CA LEU A 919 38.24 42.09 -11.17
C LEU A 919 37.22 41.42 -12.08
N ARG A 920 37.62 41.17 -13.33
CA ARG A 920 36.76 40.55 -14.34
C ARG A 920 37.54 39.45 -15.04
N ASN A 921 36.89 38.31 -15.25
CA ASN A 921 37.45 37.22 -16.04
C ASN A 921 37.43 37.60 -17.54
N GLU A 922 38.43 37.16 -18.32
CA GLU A 922 38.52 37.44 -19.76
C GLU A 922 37.36 36.81 -20.54
N ASN A 923 36.80 35.70 -20.03
CA ASN A 923 35.55 35.10 -20.51
C ASN A 923 34.48 35.16 -19.41
N PRO A 924 33.44 36.00 -19.54
CA PRO A 924 32.36 36.06 -18.56
C PRO A 924 31.59 34.75 -18.57
N VAL A 925 31.50 34.09 -17.41
CA VAL A 925 30.67 32.91 -17.20
C VAL A 925 29.53 33.30 -16.29
N TYR A 926 28.34 32.78 -16.57
CA TYR A 926 27.18 32.96 -15.72
C TYR A 926 27.42 32.32 -14.35
N VAL A 927 27.33 33.13 -13.29
CA VAL A 927 27.39 32.65 -11.91
C VAL A 927 25.95 32.55 -11.41
N THR A 928 25.50 31.34 -11.07
CA THR A 928 24.12 31.10 -10.58
C THR A 928 24.03 31.28 -9.07
N HIS A 929 25.07 30.88 -8.35
CA HIS A 929 25.24 31.05 -6.92
C HIS A 929 26.64 31.58 -6.65
N ALA A 930 26.76 32.50 -5.69
CA ALA A 930 28.04 33.02 -5.24
C ALA A 930 28.01 33.12 -3.72
N THR A 931 29.10 32.73 -3.07
CA THR A 931 29.38 33.07 -1.68
C THR A 931 30.75 33.73 -1.61
N LEU A 932 30.82 34.83 -0.88
CA LEU A 932 32.05 35.55 -0.61
C LEU A 932 32.42 35.35 0.85
N ALA A 933 33.67 34.95 1.08
CA ALA A 933 34.27 35.01 2.39
C ALA A 933 35.57 35.80 2.28
N ALA A 934 35.68 36.88 3.04
CA ALA A 934 36.88 37.71 3.06
C ALA A 934 37.68 37.40 4.31
N GLY A 935 38.89 36.89 4.11
CA GLY A 935 39.89 36.80 5.16
C GLY A 935 40.80 38.04 5.19
N HIS A 936 41.80 38.03 6.06
CA HIS A 936 42.77 39.11 6.20
C HIS A 936 43.65 39.28 4.95
N SER A 937 43.86 38.21 4.17
CA SER A 937 44.74 38.22 2.98
C SER A 937 44.03 37.93 1.66
N PHE A 938 42.91 37.20 1.69
CA PHE A 938 42.24 36.70 0.49
C PHE A 938 40.74 36.96 0.50
N ILE A 939 40.17 37.20 -0.68
CA ILE A 939 38.72 37.06 -0.92
C ILE A 939 38.53 35.71 -1.61
N TRP A 940 37.56 34.93 -1.16
CA TRP A 940 37.24 33.63 -1.75
C TRP A 940 35.91 33.69 -2.49
N SER A 941 35.87 33.11 -3.68
CA SER A 941 34.66 32.97 -4.49
C SER A 941 34.63 31.60 -5.16
N HIS A 942 33.47 31.09 -5.54
CA HIS A 942 33.36 29.93 -6.42
C HIS A 942 32.82 30.32 -7.80
N GLN A 943 33.15 29.50 -8.79
CA GLN A 943 32.65 29.61 -10.15
C GLN A 943 32.48 28.18 -10.72
N GLY A 944 31.24 27.70 -10.79
CA GLY A 944 30.95 26.32 -11.19
C GLY A 944 31.49 25.31 -10.17
N ASP A 945 32.39 24.44 -10.62
CA ASP A 945 33.05 23.36 -9.86
C ASP A 945 34.43 23.75 -9.26
N PHE A 946 34.80 25.04 -9.32
CA PHE A 946 36.09 25.54 -8.82
C PHE A 946 35.94 26.65 -7.79
N ILE A 947 36.90 26.72 -6.85
CA ILE A 947 37.05 27.81 -5.88
C ILE A 947 38.24 28.67 -6.28
N ILE A 948 38.11 29.98 -6.18
CA ILE A 948 39.13 30.97 -6.56
C ILE A 948 39.50 31.80 -5.33
N ALA A 949 40.80 31.89 -5.05
CA ALA A 949 41.37 32.76 -4.03
C ALA A 949 41.95 34.03 -4.69
N TRP A 950 41.46 35.19 -4.26
CA TRP A 950 41.87 36.50 -4.75
C TRP A 950 42.73 37.20 -3.71
N ASP A 951 43.97 37.53 -4.05
CA ASP A 951 44.88 38.23 -3.15
C ASP A 951 44.48 39.71 -3.06
N GLN A 952 44.08 40.16 -1.87
CA GLN A 952 43.63 41.53 -1.65
C GLN A 952 44.75 42.55 -1.86
N SER A 953 46.01 42.18 -1.57
CA SER A 953 47.18 43.04 -1.72
C SER A 953 47.65 43.15 -3.17
N LYS A 954 47.66 42.02 -3.89
CA LYS A 954 48.13 41.94 -5.28
C LYS A 954 47.06 42.27 -6.30
N ARG A 955 45.78 42.31 -5.89
CA ARG A 955 44.62 42.58 -6.74
C ARG A 955 44.54 41.64 -7.95
N SER A 956 44.81 40.36 -7.71
CA SER A 956 44.83 39.33 -8.74
C SER A 956 44.46 37.96 -8.17
N VAL A 957 44.13 37.01 -9.05
CA VAL A 957 43.93 35.61 -8.67
C VAL A 957 45.25 35.06 -8.14
N SER A 958 45.25 34.54 -6.92
CA SER A 958 46.42 33.89 -6.34
C SER A 958 46.47 32.41 -6.72
N PHE A 959 45.37 31.68 -6.54
CA PHE A 959 45.26 30.26 -6.90
C PHE A 959 43.79 29.83 -7.06
N VAL A 960 43.61 28.72 -7.77
CA VAL A 960 42.31 28.09 -8.04
C VAL A 960 42.33 26.67 -7.51
N LEU A 961 41.39 26.34 -6.62
CA LEU A 961 41.20 24.99 -6.11
C LEU A 961 40.23 24.24 -7.03
N ARG A 962 40.64 23.04 -7.46
CA ARG A 962 39.85 22.16 -8.33
C ARG A 962 39.72 20.80 -7.66
N GLY A 963 38.51 20.25 -7.61
CA GLY A 963 38.27 18.97 -6.94
C GLY A 963 36.80 18.57 -6.80
N SER A 964 35.87 19.52 -6.90
CA SER A 964 34.43 19.21 -6.90
C SER A 964 34.02 18.50 -8.19
N LYS A 965 33.10 17.53 -8.09
CA LYS A 965 32.51 16.84 -9.25
C LYS A 965 31.21 17.50 -9.73
N SER A 966 30.64 18.37 -8.91
CA SER A 966 29.40 19.09 -9.15
C SER A 966 29.58 20.58 -8.86
N TRP A 967 28.57 21.38 -9.17
CA TRP A 967 28.60 22.83 -8.91
C TRP A 967 28.61 23.09 -7.41
N ILE A 968 29.47 23.99 -6.98
CA ILE A 968 29.55 24.43 -5.59
C ILE A 968 28.42 25.44 -5.36
N ASP A 969 27.60 25.21 -4.35
CA ASP A 969 26.45 26.06 -4.02
C ASP A 969 26.77 27.09 -2.92
N THR A 970 27.67 26.73 -1.99
CA THR A 970 28.06 27.61 -0.88
C THR A 970 29.50 27.40 -0.44
N LEU A 971 30.09 28.44 0.15
CA LEU A 971 31.44 28.44 0.71
C LEU A 971 31.44 29.06 2.11
N THR A 972 32.27 28.54 3.02
CA THR A 972 32.55 29.21 4.30
C THR A 972 34.02 29.06 4.66
N LEU A 973 34.53 30.04 5.41
CA LEU A 973 35.85 29.99 6.02
C LEU A 973 35.71 29.68 7.51
N SER A 974 36.71 29.00 8.07
CA SER A 974 36.87 28.91 9.52
C SER A 974 37.24 30.28 10.11
N PRO A 975 36.89 30.56 11.38
CA PRO A 975 37.23 31.84 12.03
C PRO A 975 38.73 32.14 12.13
N ASP A 976 39.57 31.11 12.07
CA ASP A 976 41.05 31.22 12.04
C ASP A 976 41.62 31.32 10.61
N GLU A 977 40.77 31.30 9.59
CA GLU A 977 41.10 31.32 8.16
C GLU A 977 41.99 30.16 7.67
N GLU A 978 42.19 29.12 8.48
CA GLU A 978 43.02 27.97 8.08
C GLU A 978 42.27 26.96 7.19
N GLN A 979 40.93 26.96 7.24
CA GLN A 979 40.09 26.01 6.55
C GLN A 979 39.04 26.71 5.68
N ILE A 980 38.81 26.15 4.50
CA ILE A 980 37.70 26.50 3.63
C ILE A 980 36.85 25.24 3.41
N ALA A 981 35.54 25.38 3.59
CA ALA A 981 34.57 24.34 3.30
C ALA A 981 33.66 24.80 2.16
N GLY A 982 33.33 23.89 1.24
CA GLY A 982 32.43 24.18 0.13
C GLY A 982 31.48 23.03 -0.09
N ALA A 983 30.18 23.32 -0.15
CA ALA A 983 29.18 22.28 -0.40
C ALA A 983 28.77 22.28 -1.88
N ASP A 984 28.69 21.10 -2.50
CA ASP A 984 28.23 20.92 -3.87
C ASP A 984 26.74 20.55 -3.97
N ALA A 985 26.18 20.70 -5.17
CA ALA A 985 24.76 20.45 -5.46
C ALA A 985 24.34 18.99 -5.27
N ASP A 986 25.31 18.07 -5.16
CA ASP A 986 25.07 16.64 -4.92
C ASP A 986 25.07 16.32 -3.41
N GLY A 987 25.30 17.33 -2.55
CA GLY A 987 25.29 17.23 -1.09
C GLY A 987 26.63 16.88 -0.45
N THR A 988 27.75 17.01 -1.18
CA THR A 988 29.12 16.76 -0.70
C THR A 988 29.72 18.04 -0.10
N ILE A 989 30.45 17.96 1.02
CA ILE A 989 31.16 19.08 1.69
C ILE A 989 32.68 18.84 1.68
#